data_AF-A0A118JXM3-F1
#
_entry.id   AF-A0A118JXM3-F1
#
_cell.length_a   1.000
_cell.length_b   1.000
_cell.length_c   1.000
_cell.angle_alpha   90.00
_cell.angle_beta   90.00
_cell.angle_gamma   90.00
#
_symmetry.space_group_name_H-M   'P 1'
#
loop_
_entity.id
_entity.type
_entity.pdbx_description
1 polymer ?
#
loop_
_entity_poly.entity_id
_entity_poly.type
_entity_poly.pdbx_seq_one_letter_code
_entity_poly.pdbx_strand_id
1 'polypeptide(L)'
;MASIVKLRLLNTCTCRRFTLFRQFQARYFSSILTPDSTTPLTSKEKSRAALSLLKTEKNPERIIEICRAASLTPESHLDRIAFSIAISKLADLKYFEGIRDFIEELLKTRPDLNNEKFIAHAIVYYGQAGLLDNAFQLFDKMPHLGVAQNAKSLNALLFSCMLAKKYDELERVYLEFPEKYGVTPNVDTYNTVIKSFCESGSSSSCYSVIDEMVRKKWKPNATTFGILISGFYKEEKLDEVGKVLEMMKKLEVPIGIGTYNTRIQSLSALMFCKQSMKKDWVPNFSTMKLLVEGLGNSLRVHEANELVQQMKESPQMTTIFTNEYSLFNFVVNDGNGVKGLVDSGLTEVPARYIQPLDQRINKQDAAVALQNMTVDLSELDGPNHEQVVKTIAHAAETLGFFQVVNHGVSLELMESLKVAAHRFFSQPAEKKAVYLKGVSPSPIVKYGTSFVPEKEKALEWKDYVSMVYTNDANALEFWPNECKLLRALIGNLEVKLDESTLDALVGLRMVNMNFYPTCPNPELTVGVGRHSDMGTLTVLLQDGIGGLYVKKGEASSSANEEWIEIPPVHGALVINVGDALQSAEHRVRTTSVESRVSVPIFNAPLPVAKIGPLPELVARDGVARYRELVFEDYMNNFFGKSHEGKKSLDFASIFSQMAPSFNDENSLFNFIVKEGNGIKGLVDSGLTEVPGLYIQPPDKRISKQDEATSLENMTIDLSELDGPNHDQVVQAIVHAAETLGFFQVANHGVPLELLESLKVAAHSFFGQPAKKKAVYLKGVNPSPMVEYGTSFAPEKEKSLEWKDYVSMMVVNMNYYPACLNPELTIGVGCHSDLGMLTVLLQDDIGGLYVKKGENEEWIQIPPVHGALVINIGDSLQIFSNGRYKSAEHRVLTTSVKSRVSVPLFISPLAVAKVGPAAELVARDGLARYKEIIFRDYMNNFFGEAHVGKKSLDFASI
;
A
#
# COMPACT_ATOMS: atom_id res chain seq x y z
N MET A 1 -4.84 -8.34 -10.29
CA MET A 1 -3.99 -9.51 -10.59
C MET A 1 -4.45 -10.80 -9.89
N ALA A 2 -4.64 -10.84 -8.57
CA ALA A 2 -5.08 -12.05 -7.86
C ALA A 2 -6.43 -12.63 -8.36
N SER A 3 -7.40 -11.77 -8.69
CA SER A 3 -8.69 -12.16 -9.28
C SER A 3 -8.56 -12.71 -10.72
N ILE A 4 -7.54 -12.27 -11.45
CA ILE A 4 -7.22 -12.70 -12.83
C ILE A 4 -6.53 -14.08 -12.82
N VAL A 5 -5.66 -14.31 -11.81
CA VAL A 5 -5.09 -15.64 -11.54
C VAL A 5 -6.21 -16.64 -11.22
N LYS A 6 -7.26 -16.21 -10.49
CA LYS A 6 -8.47 -17.00 -10.23
C LYS A 6 -9.23 -17.41 -11.50
N LEU A 7 -9.26 -16.55 -12.53
CA LEU A 7 -9.85 -16.89 -13.83
C LEU A 7 -9.02 -17.92 -14.61
N ARG A 8 -7.69 -17.85 -14.49
CA ARG A 8 -6.77 -18.87 -15.02
C ARG A 8 -6.99 -20.25 -14.38
N LEU A 9 -7.46 -20.29 -13.13
CA LEU A 9 -7.80 -21.52 -12.40
C LEU A 9 -9.15 -22.11 -12.85
N LEU A 10 -10.13 -21.28 -13.22
CA LEU A 10 -11.43 -21.75 -13.70
C LEU A 10 -11.34 -22.48 -15.05
N ASN A 11 -10.37 -22.12 -15.91
CA ASN A 11 -10.06 -22.86 -17.16
C ASN A 11 -9.49 -24.28 -16.95
N THR A 12 -9.24 -24.71 -15.71
CA THR A 12 -8.85 -26.11 -15.40
C THR A 12 -9.98 -26.93 -14.80
N CYS A 13 -11.15 -26.34 -14.55
CA CYS A 13 -12.26 -26.99 -13.85
C CYS A 13 -13.55 -26.91 -14.67
N THR A 14 -13.68 -27.74 -15.72
CA THR A 14 -14.96 -28.29 -16.24
C THR A 14 -14.73 -29.06 -17.55
N CYS A 15 -14.06 -30.21 -17.48
CA CYS A 15 -14.27 -31.26 -18.46
C CYS A 15 -14.04 -32.63 -17.80
N ARG A 16 -15.14 -33.24 -17.34
CA ARG A 16 -15.15 -34.59 -16.74
C ARG A 16 -15.00 -35.64 -17.85
N ARG A 17 -13.76 -36.02 -18.17
CA ARG A 17 -13.40 -37.36 -18.69
C ARG A 17 -11.89 -37.47 -18.81
N PHE A 18 -11.21 -37.69 -17.68
CA PHE A 18 -9.98 -38.48 -17.59
C PHE A 18 -9.74 -38.80 -16.11
N THR A 19 -10.09 -40.03 -15.74
CA THR A 19 -9.95 -40.61 -14.42
C THR A 19 -8.47 -40.91 -14.16
N LEU A 20 -7.68 -39.95 -13.70
CA LEU A 20 -6.32 -40.21 -13.20
C LEU A 20 -5.68 -39.05 -12.41
N PHE A 21 -6.42 -38.26 -11.62
CA PHE A 21 -5.77 -37.28 -10.71
C PHE A 21 -6.55 -37.09 -9.41
N ARG A 22 -6.42 -38.07 -8.49
CA ARG A 22 -6.81 -37.92 -7.08
C ARG A 22 -5.63 -37.56 -6.15
N GLN A 23 -4.52 -37.07 -6.71
CA GLN A 23 -3.29 -36.70 -5.97
C GLN A 23 -2.92 -35.21 -6.02
N PHE A 24 -3.78 -34.31 -6.54
CA PHE A 24 -3.40 -32.91 -6.81
C PHE A 24 -4.23 -31.86 -6.04
N GLN A 25 -4.49 -32.10 -4.74
CA GLN A 25 -5.04 -31.06 -3.84
C GLN A 25 -4.00 -30.42 -2.89
N ALA A 26 -2.71 -30.70 -3.08
CA ALA A 26 -1.63 -30.14 -2.26
C ALA A 26 -0.58 -29.40 -3.11
N ARG A 27 -0.96 -28.42 -3.94
CA ARG A 27 -0.01 -27.52 -4.63
C ARG A 27 -0.59 -26.14 -4.92
N TYR A 28 -0.72 -25.28 -3.91
CA TYR A 28 -0.71 -23.83 -4.14
C TYR A 28 0.14 -23.15 -3.06
N PHE A 29 1.46 -23.26 -3.24
CA PHE A 29 2.52 -22.29 -2.97
C PHE A 29 3.88 -22.97 -3.18
N SER A 30 4.25 -23.31 -4.42
CA SER A 30 5.59 -23.88 -4.70
C SER A 30 5.93 -23.87 -6.21
N SER A 31 6.33 -22.74 -6.80
CA SER A 31 6.96 -22.78 -8.14
C SER A 31 8.36 -22.18 -8.18
N ILE A 32 8.69 -21.24 -7.28
CA ILE A 32 10.02 -20.62 -7.26
C ILE A 32 11.06 -21.49 -6.52
N LEU A 33 10.66 -22.27 -5.51
CA LEU A 33 11.56 -23.10 -4.72
C LEU A 33 11.45 -24.61 -5.02
N THR A 34 10.63 -25.03 -5.99
CA THR A 34 10.51 -26.48 -6.30
C THR A 34 11.70 -27.00 -7.10
N PRO A 35 12.11 -28.26 -6.87
CA PRO A 35 13.13 -28.93 -7.70
C PRO A 35 12.78 -28.93 -9.20
N ASP A 36 11.48 -29.02 -9.50
CA ASP A 36 10.93 -29.05 -10.87
C ASP A 36 10.72 -27.65 -11.47
N SER A 37 11.20 -26.58 -10.82
CA SER A 37 11.09 -25.22 -11.34
C SER A 37 11.98 -25.06 -12.56
N THR A 38 11.38 -24.71 -13.70
CA THR A 38 12.12 -24.38 -14.94
C THR A 38 12.73 -22.97 -14.91
N THR A 39 12.53 -22.21 -13.82
CA THR A 39 13.10 -20.87 -13.66
C THR A 39 14.51 -20.99 -13.09
N PRO A 40 15.57 -20.65 -13.84
CA PRO A 40 16.94 -20.71 -13.33
C PRO A 40 17.13 -19.60 -12.28
N LEU A 41 17.14 -19.98 -10.99
CA LEU A 41 17.43 -19.08 -9.87
C LEU A 41 18.80 -19.43 -9.28
N THR A 42 19.59 -18.40 -9.00
CA THR A 42 20.84 -18.54 -8.25
C THR A 42 20.58 -18.98 -6.80
N SER A 43 21.56 -19.62 -6.15
CA SER A 43 21.45 -19.99 -4.72
C SER A 43 21.14 -18.78 -3.81
N LYS A 44 21.57 -17.58 -4.20
CA LYS A 44 21.31 -16.32 -3.47
C LYS A 44 19.86 -15.85 -3.62
N GLU A 45 19.26 -16.03 -4.80
CA GLU A 45 17.85 -15.69 -5.04
C GLU A 45 16.91 -16.67 -4.35
N LYS A 46 17.22 -17.98 -4.40
CA LYS A 46 16.51 -19.00 -3.61
C LYS A 46 16.54 -18.68 -2.12
N SER A 47 17.71 -18.30 -1.58
CA SER A 47 17.85 -17.92 -0.16
C SER A 47 17.06 -16.66 0.19
N ARG A 48 17.07 -15.61 -0.66
CA ARG A 48 16.25 -14.40 -0.42
C ARG A 48 14.75 -14.69 -0.48
N ALA A 49 14.31 -15.51 -1.43
CA ALA A 49 12.91 -15.88 -1.55
C ALA A 49 12.44 -16.67 -0.31
N ALA A 50 13.23 -17.68 0.11
CA ALA A 50 12.97 -18.43 1.33
C ALA A 50 12.96 -17.51 2.57
N LEU A 51 13.92 -16.60 2.71
CA LEU A 51 13.98 -15.64 3.82
C LEU A 51 12.75 -14.72 3.88
N SER A 52 12.28 -14.23 2.74
CA SER A 52 11.08 -13.39 2.65
C SER A 52 9.83 -14.15 3.13
N LEU A 53 9.66 -15.38 2.68
CA LEU A 53 8.55 -16.25 3.07
C LEU A 53 8.63 -16.60 4.56
N LEU A 54 9.81 -17.02 5.04
CA LEU A 54 10.02 -17.40 6.43
C LEU A 54 9.78 -16.26 7.40
N LYS A 55 9.95 -14.98 7.02
CA LYS A 55 9.64 -13.84 7.89
C LYS A 55 8.15 -13.73 8.21
N THR A 56 7.28 -14.04 7.25
CA THR A 56 5.83 -13.82 7.36
C THR A 56 5.03 -15.08 7.68
N GLU A 57 5.57 -16.28 7.38
CA GLU A 57 4.87 -17.55 7.59
C GLU A 57 4.70 -17.89 9.08
N LYS A 58 3.52 -18.38 9.47
CA LYS A 58 3.18 -18.72 10.87
C LYS A 58 2.87 -20.20 11.07
N ASN A 59 2.67 -20.94 9.98
CA ASN A 59 2.38 -22.37 10.05
C ASN A 59 3.69 -23.19 10.13
N PRO A 60 3.87 -24.07 11.14
CA PRO A 60 5.11 -24.81 11.36
C PRO A 60 5.43 -25.81 10.24
N GLU A 61 4.42 -26.51 9.70
CA GLU A 61 4.60 -27.45 8.57
C GLU A 61 5.09 -26.70 7.33
N ARG A 62 4.49 -25.53 7.04
CA ARG A 62 4.91 -24.71 5.90
C ARG A 62 6.31 -24.14 6.05
N ILE A 63 6.73 -23.79 7.27
CA ILE A 63 8.11 -23.36 7.53
C ILE A 63 9.09 -24.47 7.13
N ILE A 64 8.79 -25.73 7.48
CA ILE A 64 9.61 -26.88 7.10
C ILE A 64 9.54 -27.11 5.59
N GLU A 65 8.37 -27.01 4.95
CA GLU A 65 8.22 -27.13 3.48
C GLU A 65 9.06 -26.10 2.73
N ILE A 66 9.08 -24.84 3.18
CA ILE A 66 9.91 -23.78 2.58
C ILE A 66 11.39 -24.13 2.72
N CYS A 67 11.81 -24.61 3.90
CA CYS A 67 13.18 -25.02 4.14
C CYS A 67 13.58 -26.25 3.30
N ARG A 68 12.70 -27.25 3.17
CA ARG A 68 12.88 -28.40 2.28
C ARG A 68 13.04 -27.93 0.84
N ALA A 69 12.08 -27.16 0.32
CA ALA A 69 12.12 -26.65 -1.05
C ALA A 69 13.43 -25.91 -1.36
N ALA A 70 13.90 -25.05 -0.45
CA ALA A 70 15.17 -24.34 -0.61
C ALA A 70 16.43 -25.23 -0.47
N SER A 71 16.30 -26.41 0.12
CA SER A 71 17.39 -27.35 0.41
C SER A 71 17.39 -28.61 -0.48
N LEU A 72 16.48 -28.73 -1.46
CA LEU A 72 16.36 -29.96 -2.27
C LEU A 72 17.33 -30.07 -3.45
N THR A 73 18.03 -29.00 -3.86
CA THR A 73 19.04 -29.08 -4.94
C THR A 73 20.46 -29.16 -4.40
N PRO A 74 21.32 -30.08 -4.90
CA PRO A 74 22.72 -30.19 -4.51
C PRO A 74 23.49 -28.87 -4.62
N GLU A 75 23.22 -28.05 -5.65
CA GLU A 75 23.94 -26.80 -5.90
C GLU A 75 23.41 -25.60 -5.09
N SER A 76 22.33 -25.73 -4.31
CA SER A 76 21.82 -24.64 -3.47
C SER A 76 21.66 -25.06 -2.03
N HIS A 77 22.43 -24.42 -1.15
CA HIS A 77 22.22 -24.50 0.28
C HIS A 77 21.45 -23.28 0.74
N LEU A 78 20.39 -23.47 1.52
CA LEU A 78 19.74 -22.39 2.24
C LEU A 78 20.75 -21.74 3.19
N ASP A 79 20.80 -20.41 3.22
CA ASP A 79 21.80 -19.70 4.00
C ASP A 79 21.63 -19.94 5.53
N ARG A 80 22.72 -19.74 6.29
CA ARG A 80 22.75 -19.94 7.75
C ARG A 80 21.68 -19.12 8.48
N ILE A 81 21.34 -17.94 7.95
CA ILE A 81 20.44 -16.96 8.58
C ILE A 81 18.99 -17.41 8.43
N ALA A 82 18.60 -17.88 7.25
CA ALA A 82 17.27 -18.39 6.96
C ALA A 82 16.97 -19.66 7.78
N PHE A 83 17.93 -20.59 7.91
CA PHE A 83 17.81 -21.71 8.83
C PHE A 83 17.66 -21.26 10.29
N SER A 84 18.49 -20.31 10.74
CA SER A 84 18.40 -19.80 12.11
C SER A 84 17.05 -19.15 12.40
N ILE A 85 16.47 -18.40 11.44
CA ILE A 85 15.12 -17.81 11.58
C ILE A 85 14.05 -18.90 11.60
N ALA A 86 14.12 -19.89 10.70
CA ALA A 86 13.16 -20.99 10.68
C ALA A 86 13.16 -21.76 12.01
N ILE A 87 14.35 -22.10 12.51
CA ILE A 87 14.52 -22.82 13.78
C ILE A 87 14.00 -22.00 14.97
N SER A 88 14.31 -20.70 15.03
CA SER A 88 13.73 -19.82 16.06
C SER A 88 12.21 -19.83 16.03
N LYS A 89 11.60 -19.69 14.85
CA LYS A 89 10.14 -19.65 14.73
C LYS A 89 9.50 -20.99 15.09
N LEU A 90 10.09 -22.11 14.68
CA LEU A 90 9.61 -23.44 15.07
C LEU A 90 9.74 -23.66 16.58
N ALA A 91 10.82 -23.18 17.21
CA ALA A 91 11.02 -23.26 18.65
C ALA A 91 10.01 -22.40 19.42
N ASP A 92 9.73 -21.16 18.95
CA ASP A 92 8.71 -20.28 19.52
C ASP A 92 7.30 -20.91 19.44
N LEU A 93 7.05 -21.66 18.36
CA LEU A 93 5.82 -22.45 18.16
C LEU A 93 5.82 -23.80 18.91
N LYS A 94 6.89 -24.12 19.65
CA LYS A 94 7.09 -25.38 20.38
C LYS A 94 7.04 -26.64 19.48
N TYR A 95 7.37 -26.50 18.20
CA TYR A 95 7.35 -27.60 17.22
C TYR A 95 8.67 -28.40 17.21
N PHE A 96 9.03 -28.95 18.38
CA PHE A 96 10.34 -29.56 18.62
C PHE A 96 10.58 -30.89 17.88
N GLU A 97 9.53 -31.71 17.69
CA GLU A 97 9.62 -32.94 16.89
C GLU A 97 9.96 -32.61 15.44
N GLY A 98 9.26 -31.65 14.84
CA GLY A 98 9.53 -31.24 13.47
C GLY A 98 10.93 -30.68 13.23
N ILE A 99 11.53 -30.00 14.22
CA ILE A 99 12.93 -29.58 14.15
C ILE A 99 13.87 -30.79 14.10
N ARG A 100 13.64 -31.78 14.96
CA ARG A 100 14.45 -33.00 15.03
C ARG A 100 14.35 -33.80 13.74
N ASP A 101 13.12 -34.10 13.32
CA ASP A 101 12.84 -34.86 12.11
C ASP A 101 13.46 -34.18 10.88
N PHE A 102 13.32 -32.87 10.77
CA PHE A 102 13.85 -32.12 9.64
C PHE A 102 15.39 -32.16 9.57
N ILE A 103 16.10 -31.94 10.68
CA ILE A 103 17.56 -31.98 10.71
C ILE A 103 18.07 -33.40 10.45
N GLU A 104 17.43 -34.42 11.05
CA GLU A 104 17.79 -35.82 10.80
C GLU A 104 17.52 -36.25 9.36
N GLU A 105 16.38 -35.86 8.79
CA GLU A 105 16.02 -36.10 7.40
C GLU A 105 17.07 -35.49 6.46
N LEU A 106 17.50 -34.24 6.73
CA LEU A 106 18.56 -33.59 5.95
C LEU A 106 19.88 -34.35 6.01
N LEU A 107 20.35 -34.74 7.20
CA LEU A 107 21.60 -35.49 7.37
C LEU A 107 21.56 -36.88 6.72
N LYS A 108 20.37 -37.50 6.64
CA LYS A 108 20.15 -38.80 5.97
C LYS A 108 20.06 -38.68 4.45
N THR A 109 19.34 -37.68 3.95
CA THR A 109 19.04 -37.52 2.51
C THR A 109 20.12 -36.76 1.74
N ARG A 110 20.97 -35.98 2.42
CA ARG A 110 22.02 -35.13 1.82
C ARG A 110 23.40 -35.44 2.40
N PRO A 111 24.08 -36.50 1.94
CA PRO A 111 25.43 -36.85 2.40
C PRO A 111 26.46 -35.74 2.20
N ASP A 112 26.25 -34.85 1.23
CA ASP A 112 27.10 -33.66 1.00
C ASP A 112 27.06 -32.65 2.16
N LEU A 113 26.00 -32.66 2.96
CA LEU A 113 25.88 -31.88 4.19
C LEU A 113 26.60 -32.52 5.38
N ASN A 114 27.07 -33.77 5.28
CA ASN A 114 27.85 -34.42 6.34
C ASN A 114 29.30 -33.93 6.32
N ASN A 115 29.46 -32.62 6.52
CA ASN A 115 30.74 -31.93 6.61
C ASN A 115 30.84 -31.13 7.91
N GLU A 116 32.07 -30.81 8.32
CA GLU A 116 32.34 -30.10 9.58
C GLU A 116 31.56 -28.78 9.73
N LYS A 117 31.30 -28.07 8.63
CA LYS A 117 30.63 -26.76 8.66
C LYS A 117 29.15 -26.91 8.97
N PHE A 118 28.45 -27.80 8.28
CA PHE A 118 27.01 -27.96 8.49
C PHE A 118 26.71 -28.66 9.81
N ILE A 119 27.47 -29.70 10.19
CA ILE A 119 27.28 -30.37 11.48
C ILE A 119 27.46 -29.38 12.66
N ALA A 120 28.48 -28.52 12.61
CA ALA A 120 28.65 -27.47 13.61
C ALA A 120 27.45 -26.50 13.65
N HIS A 121 26.85 -26.15 12.51
CA HIS A 121 25.64 -25.33 12.49
C HIS A 121 24.42 -26.07 13.03
N ALA A 122 24.26 -27.35 12.72
CA ALA A 122 23.15 -28.18 13.21
C ALA A 122 23.18 -28.33 14.73
N ILE A 123 24.37 -28.49 15.32
CA ILE A 123 24.57 -28.44 16.79
C ILE A 123 24.05 -27.10 17.34
N VAL A 124 24.41 -25.97 16.73
CA VAL A 124 23.92 -24.63 17.13
C VAL A 124 22.41 -24.49 16.95
N TYR A 125 21.82 -25.06 15.90
CA TYR A 125 20.37 -25.03 15.68
C TYR A 125 19.62 -25.78 16.78
N TYR A 126 20.11 -26.94 17.20
CA TYR A 126 19.56 -27.64 18.35
C TYR A 126 19.69 -26.80 19.64
N GLY A 127 20.85 -26.17 19.87
CA GLY A 127 21.04 -25.25 21.00
C GLY A 127 20.07 -24.06 21.01
N GLN A 128 19.87 -23.43 19.85
CA GLN A 128 18.95 -22.31 19.66
C GLN A 128 17.50 -22.71 19.94
N ALA A 129 17.11 -23.94 19.60
CA ALA A 129 15.79 -24.50 19.89
C ALA A 129 15.63 -25.00 21.33
N GLY A 130 16.68 -24.94 22.16
CA GLY A 130 16.68 -25.50 23.52
C GLY A 130 16.77 -27.04 23.59
N LEU A 131 17.08 -27.70 22.47
CA LEU A 131 17.17 -29.17 22.35
C LEU A 131 18.60 -29.67 22.58
N LEU A 132 19.14 -29.39 23.77
CA LEU A 132 20.57 -29.60 24.06
C LEU A 132 20.97 -31.08 24.01
N ASP A 133 20.08 -32.00 24.41
CA ASP A 133 20.34 -33.45 24.32
C ASP A 133 20.57 -33.90 22.88
N ASN A 134 19.84 -33.34 21.91
CA ASN A 134 20.05 -33.62 20.49
C ASN A 134 21.37 -33.05 19.99
N ALA A 135 21.80 -31.89 20.51
CA ALA A 135 23.11 -31.32 20.21
C ALA A 135 24.24 -32.24 20.69
N PHE A 136 24.14 -32.79 21.91
CA PHE A 136 25.08 -33.78 22.44
C PHE A 136 25.10 -35.07 21.64
N GLN A 137 23.92 -35.63 21.35
CA GLN A 137 23.81 -36.84 20.54
C GLN A 137 24.41 -36.65 19.14
N LEU A 138 24.21 -35.49 18.52
CA LEU A 138 24.80 -35.19 17.21
C LEU A 138 26.33 -35.07 17.30
N PHE A 139 26.86 -34.44 18.35
CA PHE A 139 28.31 -34.35 18.60
C PHE A 139 28.95 -35.74 18.79
N ASP A 140 28.29 -36.64 19.52
CA ASP A 140 28.74 -38.02 19.71
C ASP A 140 28.66 -38.84 18.40
N LYS A 141 27.63 -38.59 17.58
CA LYS A 141 27.42 -39.29 16.31
C LYS A 141 28.34 -38.81 15.17
N MET A 142 29.11 -37.72 15.35
CA MET A 142 29.95 -37.18 14.27
C MET A 142 30.85 -38.22 13.58
N PRO A 143 31.57 -39.12 14.29
CA PRO A 143 32.42 -40.12 13.66
C PRO A 143 31.64 -41.11 12.80
N HIS A 144 30.40 -41.45 13.21
CA HIS A 144 29.50 -42.30 12.42
C HIS A 144 29.01 -41.59 11.15
N LEU A 145 29.02 -40.26 11.12
CA LEU A 145 28.74 -39.43 9.94
C LEU A 145 30.00 -39.16 9.09
N GLY A 146 31.15 -39.76 9.44
CA GLY A 146 32.42 -39.60 8.73
C GLY A 146 33.15 -38.29 9.02
N VAL A 147 32.78 -37.58 10.09
CA VAL A 147 33.37 -36.30 10.49
C VAL A 147 33.99 -36.42 11.88
N ALA A 148 35.28 -36.15 12.02
CA ALA A 148 35.93 -36.18 13.33
C ALA A 148 35.45 -35.05 14.23
N GLN A 149 35.30 -35.30 15.55
CA GLN A 149 35.14 -34.21 16.50
C GLN A 149 36.40 -33.33 16.49
N ASN A 150 36.20 -32.01 16.53
CA ASN A 150 37.29 -31.05 16.47
C ASN A 150 36.93 -29.76 17.24
N ALA A 151 37.85 -28.80 17.28
CA ALA A 151 37.64 -27.56 18.05
C ALA A 151 36.39 -26.78 17.57
N LYS A 152 36.03 -26.87 16.28
CA LYS A 152 34.86 -26.17 15.73
C LYS A 152 33.55 -26.77 16.22
N SER A 153 33.42 -28.11 16.24
CA SER A 153 32.23 -28.76 16.78
C SER A 153 32.15 -28.62 18.30
N LEU A 154 33.29 -28.62 19.00
CA LEU A 154 33.35 -28.34 20.45
C LEU A 154 32.85 -26.92 20.76
N ASN A 155 33.33 -25.92 20.00
CA ASN A 155 32.89 -24.52 20.16
C ASN A 155 31.40 -24.35 19.83
N ALA A 156 30.89 -25.07 18.84
CA ALA A 156 29.45 -25.08 18.53
C ALA A 156 28.62 -25.64 19.69
N LEU A 157 29.09 -26.70 20.35
CA LEU A 157 28.42 -27.31 21.49
C LEU A 157 28.45 -26.39 22.73
N LEU A 158 29.59 -25.77 23.02
CA LEU A 158 29.71 -24.75 24.08
C LEU A 158 28.77 -23.56 23.82
N PHE A 159 28.74 -23.05 22.59
CA PHE A 159 27.83 -21.97 22.21
C PHE A 159 26.35 -22.40 22.32
N SER A 160 26.04 -23.66 22.04
CA SER A 160 24.69 -24.22 22.19
C SER A 160 24.25 -24.27 23.66
N CYS A 161 25.13 -24.70 24.56
CA CYS A 161 24.88 -24.68 26.01
C CYS A 161 24.63 -23.25 26.50
N MET A 162 25.41 -22.29 26.00
CA MET A 162 25.26 -20.87 26.31
C MET A 162 23.90 -20.32 25.83
N LEU A 163 23.50 -20.59 24.58
CA LEU A 163 22.19 -20.19 24.04
C LEU A 163 21.01 -20.78 24.84
N ALA A 164 21.13 -22.04 25.24
CA ALA A 164 20.15 -22.73 26.08
C ALA A 164 20.21 -22.30 27.57
N LYS A 165 21.13 -21.41 27.94
CA LYS A 165 21.40 -20.95 29.33
C LYS A 165 21.69 -22.10 30.30
N LYS A 166 22.31 -23.18 29.82
CA LYS A 166 22.74 -24.35 30.61
C LYS A 166 24.23 -24.25 30.92
N TYR A 167 24.58 -23.37 31.85
CA TYR A 167 25.97 -23.09 32.19
C TYR A 167 26.69 -24.27 32.87
N ASP A 168 25.98 -25.08 33.66
CA ASP A 168 26.55 -26.30 34.27
C ASP A 168 27.02 -27.31 33.21
N GLU A 169 26.21 -27.52 32.17
CA GLU A 169 26.60 -28.38 31.04
C GLU A 169 27.72 -27.76 30.21
N LEU A 170 27.76 -26.42 30.09
CA LEU A 170 28.85 -25.73 29.41
C LEU A 170 30.19 -25.97 30.13
N GLU A 171 30.21 -25.84 31.46
CA GLU A 171 31.39 -26.09 32.29
C GLU A 171 31.85 -27.54 32.15
N ARG A 172 30.91 -28.49 32.24
CA ARG A 172 31.17 -29.91 32.02
C ARG A 172 31.79 -30.17 30.64
N VAL A 173 31.23 -29.59 29.58
CA VAL A 173 31.77 -29.73 28.21
C VAL A 173 33.18 -29.15 28.12
N TYR A 174 33.43 -27.99 28.73
CA TYR A 174 34.74 -27.36 28.70
C TYR A 174 35.82 -28.20 29.41
N LEU A 175 35.48 -28.81 30.56
CA LEU A 175 36.43 -29.57 31.37
C LEU A 175 36.62 -31.00 30.87
N GLU A 176 35.54 -31.71 30.53
CA GLU A 176 35.59 -33.15 30.24
C GLU A 176 35.83 -33.48 28.76
N PHE A 177 35.22 -32.72 27.83
CA PHE A 177 35.18 -33.13 26.42
C PHE A 177 36.54 -33.02 25.70
N PRO A 178 37.40 -32.01 25.95
CA PRO A 178 38.73 -31.96 25.36
C PRO A 178 39.55 -33.23 25.57
N GLU A 179 39.55 -33.76 26.79
CA GLU A 179 40.29 -34.97 27.13
C GLU A 179 39.57 -36.22 26.63
N LYS A 180 38.25 -36.32 26.85
CA LYS A 180 37.43 -37.47 26.46
C LYS A 180 37.47 -37.75 24.95
N TYR A 181 37.45 -36.71 24.11
CA TYR A 181 37.41 -36.83 22.65
C TYR A 181 38.72 -36.44 21.96
N GLY A 182 39.77 -36.12 22.73
CA GLY A 182 41.08 -35.74 22.18
C GLY A 182 41.05 -34.42 21.37
N VAL A 183 40.19 -33.47 21.73
CA VAL A 183 40.02 -32.19 21.03
C VAL A 183 40.79 -31.09 21.74
N THR A 184 41.75 -30.47 21.06
CA THR A 184 42.53 -29.35 21.62
C THR A 184 41.72 -28.04 21.61
N PRO A 185 41.45 -27.41 22.77
CA PRO A 185 40.82 -26.09 22.85
C PRO A 185 41.65 -25.02 22.14
N ASN A 186 41.01 -24.07 21.46
CA ASN A 186 41.64 -22.95 20.79
C ASN A 186 41.15 -21.60 21.34
N VAL A 187 41.64 -20.49 20.78
CA VAL A 187 41.27 -19.13 21.22
C VAL A 187 39.76 -18.91 21.24
N ASP A 188 39.02 -19.42 20.26
CA ASP A 188 37.56 -19.30 20.20
C ASP A 188 36.87 -20.11 21.30
N THR A 189 37.45 -21.25 21.71
CA THR A 189 36.98 -22.04 22.86
C THR A 189 37.05 -21.21 24.14
N TYR A 190 38.22 -20.63 24.44
CA TYR A 190 38.40 -19.78 25.64
C TYR A 190 37.50 -18.55 25.58
N ASN A 191 37.37 -17.89 24.41
CA ASN A 191 36.48 -16.74 24.25
C ASN A 191 35.01 -17.10 24.50
N THR A 192 34.56 -18.29 24.07
CA THR A 192 33.19 -18.76 24.30
C THR A 192 32.93 -19.01 25.80
N VAL A 193 33.90 -19.62 26.49
CA VAL A 193 33.80 -19.87 27.94
C VAL A 193 33.84 -18.57 28.73
N ILE A 194 34.74 -17.64 28.41
CA ILE A 194 34.79 -16.30 29.02
C ILE A 194 33.46 -15.57 28.81
N LYS A 195 32.88 -15.63 27.60
CA LYS A 195 31.57 -15.04 27.31
C LYS A 195 30.47 -15.67 28.18
N SER A 196 30.49 -16.98 28.36
CA SER A 196 29.51 -17.67 29.18
C SER A 196 29.57 -17.28 30.66
N PHE A 197 30.78 -17.15 31.24
CA PHE A 197 30.96 -16.65 32.59
C PHE A 197 30.43 -15.22 32.74
N CYS A 198 30.68 -14.36 31.75
CA CYS A 198 30.13 -13.01 31.71
C CYS A 198 28.59 -12.98 31.60
N GLU A 199 27.99 -13.91 30.84
CA GLU A 199 26.53 -13.99 30.71
C GLU A 199 25.85 -14.54 31.97
N SER A 200 26.51 -15.46 32.69
CA SER A 200 26.05 -16.04 33.96
C SER A 200 26.24 -15.14 35.18
N GLY A 201 26.88 -13.96 35.03
CA GLY A 201 27.16 -13.04 36.15
C GLY A 201 28.39 -13.42 36.98
N SER A 202 29.26 -14.29 36.46
CA SER A 202 30.47 -14.79 37.13
C SER A 202 31.76 -14.31 36.43
N SER A 203 31.80 -13.07 35.95
CA SER A 203 32.94 -12.52 35.17
C SER A 203 34.28 -12.58 35.89
N SER A 204 34.30 -12.65 37.22
CA SER A 204 35.53 -12.79 38.01
C SER A 204 36.27 -14.11 37.72
N SER A 205 35.56 -15.18 37.37
CA SER A 205 36.15 -16.48 37.00
C SER A 205 36.90 -16.43 35.66
N CYS A 206 36.65 -15.41 34.83
CA CYS A 206 37.33 -15.24 33.54
C CYS A 206 38.84 -15.04 33.68
N TYR A 207 39.34 -14.51 34.81
CA TYR A 207 40.78 -14.37 35.03
C TYR A 207 41.49 -15.72 35.06
N SER A 208 40.91 -16.73 35.73
CA SER A 208 41.46 -18.09 35.78
C SER A 208 41.50 -18.73 34.39
N VAL A 209 40.47 -18.48 33.57
CA VAL A 209 40.40 -18.96 32.18
C VAL A 209 41.48 -18.30 31.31
N ILE A 210 41.74 -16.99 31.50
CA ILE A 210 42.83 -16.29 30.81
C ILE A 210 44.21 -16.81 31.24
N ASP A 211 44.42 -17.03 32.53
CA ASP A 211 45.67 -17.60 33.05
C ASP A 211 45.91 -19.01 32.48
N GLU A 212 44.87 -19.82 32.37
CA GLU A 212 44.94 -21.11 31.69
C GLU A 212 45.28 -20.98 30.20
N MET A 213 44.61 -20.07 29.50
CA MET A 213 44.86 -19.77 28.08
C MET A 213 46.33 -19.44 27.86
N VAL A 214 46.91 -18.56 28.68
CA VAL A 214 48.32 -18.16 28.63
C VAL A 214 49.25 -19.33 28.97
N ARG A 215 48.95 -20.10 30.02
CA ARG A 215 49.75 -21.28 30.44
C ARG A 215 49.81 -22.35 29.35
N LYS A 216 48.68 -22.57 28.65
CA LYS A 216 48.57 -23.47 27.49
C LYS A 216 49.09 -22.84 26.19
N LYS A 217 49.79 -21.69 26.27
CA LYS A 217 50.45 -20.96 25.17
C LYS A 217 49.50 -20.41 24.10
N TRP A 218 48.22 -20.23 24.42
CA TRP A 218 47.28 -19.48 23.58
C TRP A 218 47.35 -17.99 23.93
N LYS A 219 47.40 -17.12 22.93
CA LYS A 219 47.49 -15.66 23.13
C LYS A 219 46.08 -15.03 23.19
N PRO A 220 45.67 -14.42 24.32
CA PRO A 220 44.48 -13.57 24.37
C PRO A 220 44.55 -12.47 23.31
N ASN A 221 43.40 -12.12 22.72
CA ASN A 221 43.33 -11.08 21.69
C ASN A 221 42.32 -9.98 22.06
N ALA A 222 42.16 -8.99 21.18
CA ALA A 222 41.24 -7.88 21.42
C ALA A 222 39.79 -8.35 21.66
N THR A 223 39.36 -9.45 21.02
CA THR A 223 38.04 -10.05 21.24
C THR A 223 37.93 -10.66 22.65
N THR A 224 38.95 -11.37 23.13
CA THR A 224 39.01 -11.92 24.50
C THR A 224 38.75 -10.84 25.54
N PHE A 225 39.47 -9.73 25.44
CA PHE A 225 39.33 -8.62 26.37
C PHE A 225 38.08 -7.79 26.15
N GLY A 226 37.59 -7.66 24.91
CA GLY A 226 36.30 -7.02 24.63
C GLY A 226 35.14 -7.74 25.33
N ILE A 227 35.10 -9.07 25.25
CA ILE A 227 34.09 -9.89 25.93
C ILE A 227 34.16 -9.67 27.45
N LEU A 228 35.37 -9.72 28.02
CA LEU A 228 35.57 -9.56 29.46
C LEU A 228 35.19 -8.16 29.96
N ILE A 229 35.57 -7.12 29.22
CA ILE A 229 35.21 -5.73 29.52
C ILE A 229 33.70 -5.55 29.49
N SER A 230 33.02 -6.09 28.46
CA SER A 230 31.55 -6.04 28.36
C SER A 230 30.87 -6.78 29.52
N GLY A 231 31.41 -7.93 29.93
CA GLY A 231 30.93 -8.69 31.09
C GLY A 231 31.04 -7.94 32.40
N PHE A 232 32.22 -7.37 32.70
CA PHE A 232 32.41 -6.58 33.92
C PHE A 232 31.54 -5.32 33.96
N TYR A 233 31.27 -4.71 32.80
CA TYR A 233 30.30 -3.62 32.75
C TYR A 233 28.87 -4.08 33.00
N LYS A 234 28.45 -5.22 32.43
CA LYS A 234 27.12 -5.81 32.68
C LYS A 234 26.91 -6.17 34.15
N GLU A 235 27.98 -6.51 34.86
CA GLU A 235 27.99 -6.78 36.31
C GLU A 235 28.28 -5.53 37.18
N GLU A 236 28.40 -4.35 36.58
CA GLU A 236 28.73 -3.09 37.26
C GLU A 236 30.08 -3.08 38.04
N LYS A 237 31.00 -3.99 37.70
CA LYS A 237 32.34 -4.13 38.32
C LYS A 237 33.40 -3.27 37.60
N LEU A 238 33.27 -1.96 37.75
CA LEU A 238 34.05 -0.97 36.99
C LEU A 238 35.55 -0.99 37.29
N ASP A 239 35.91 -1.25 38.55
CA ASP A 239 37.30 -1.32 39.00
C ASP A 239 38.05 -2.47 38.30
N GLU A 240 37.35 -3.58 38.00
CA GLU A 240 37.91 -4.71 37.27
C GLU A 240 38.24 -4.34 35.82
N VAL A 241 37.49 -3.42 35.19
CA VAL A 241 37.81 -2.95 33.83
C VAL A 241 39.17 -2.24 33.77
N GLY A 242 39.53 -1.48 34.81
CA GLY A 242 40.86 -0.88 34.93
C GLY A 242 41.96 -1.95 34.94
N LYS A 243 41.78 -3.00 35.73
CA LYS A 243 42.70 -4.14 35.81
C LYS A 243 42.80 -4.89 34.48
N VAL A 244 41.70 -5.04 33.74
CA VAL A 244 41.70 -5.65 32.41
C VAL A 244 42.52 -4.82 31.41
N LEU A 245 42.42 -3.49 31.44
CA LEU A 245 43.21 -2.63 30.54
C LEU A 245 44.71 -2.67 30.86
N GLU A 246 45.08 -2.79 32.14
CA GLU A 246 46.47 -3.02 32.54
C GLU A 246 46.98 -4.40 32.09
N MET A 247 46.12 -5.42 32.21
CA MET A 247 46.41 -6.77 31.72
C MET A 247 46.60 -6.80 30.20
N MET A 248 45.77 -6.07 29.44
CA MET A 248 45.95 -5.91 27.99
C MET A 248 47.32 -5.31 27.64
N LYS A 249 47.76 -4.28 28.39
CA LYS A 249 49.10 -3.68 28.21
C LYS A 249 50.21 -4.68 28.53
N LYS A 250 50.11 -5.41 29.64
CA LYS A 250 51.10 -6.41 30.07
C LYS A 250 51.24 -7.56 29.07
N LEU A 251 50.15 -7.94 28.41
CA LEU A 251 50.11 -8.99 27.40
C LEU A 251 50.30 -8.46 25.96
N GLU A 252 50.69 -7.18 25.82
CA GLU A 252 50.96 -6.52 24.53
C GLU A 252 49.78 -6.55 23.54
N VAL A 253 48.55 -6.57 24.03
CA VAL A 253 47.34 -6.52 23.19
C VAL A 253 46.92 -5.05 22.99
N PRO A 254 46.88 -4.55 21.74
CA PRO A 254 46.62 -3.15 21.47
C PRO A 254 45.19 -2.74 21.87
N ILE A 255 45.10 -1.62 22.58
CA ILE A 255 43.82 -0.98 22.91
C ILE A 255 43.36 -0.20 21.68
N GLY A 256 42.53 -0.83 20.85
CA GLY A 256 42.01 -0.26 19.61
C GLY A 256 40.58 0.29 19.71
N ILE A 257 40.08 0.79 18.58
CA ILE A 257 38.71 1.34 18.44
C ILE A 257 37.65 0.36 18.95
N GLY A 258 37.80 -0.95 18.71
CA GLY A 258 36.86 -1.98 19.19
C GLY A 258 36.75 -2.05 20.72
N THR A 259 37.85 -1.85 21.45
CA THR A 259 37.86 -1.78 22.92
C THR A 259 37.17 -0.52 23.42
N TYR A 260 37.40 0.63 22.77
CA TYR A 260 36.68 1.87 23.10
C TYR A 260 35.19 1.80 22.77
N ASN A 261 34.80 1.23 21.64
CA ASN A 261 33.39 1.02 21.29
C ASN A 261 32.70 0.10 22.28
N THR A 262 33.35 -0.99 22.71
CA THR A 262 32.80 -1.89 23.74
C THR A 262 32.64 -1.18 25.08
N ARG A 263 33.61 -0.32 25.44
CA ARG A 263 33.51 0.54 26.63
C ARG A 263 32.39 1.58 26.50
N ILE A 264 32.20 2.22 25.35
CA ILE A 264 31.12 3.19 25.12
C ILE A 264 29.75 2.52 25.15
N GLN A 265 29.63 1.33 24.56
CA GLN A 265 28.39 0.55 24.57
C GLN A 265 28.05 -0.03 25.95
N SER A 266 29.05 -0.25 26.82
CA SER A 266 28.88 -0.95 28.09
C SER A 266 29.03 -0.06 29.35
N LEU A 267 29.78 1.06 29.30
CA LEU A 267 29.73 2.12 30.34
C LEU A 267 28.40 2.85 30.21
N SER A 268 27.56 2.74 31.22
CA SER A 268 26.43 3.64 31.40
C SER A 268 26.90 5.09 31.22
N ALA A 269 26.29 5.76 30.25
CA ALA A 269 26.48 7.13 29.84
C ALA A 269 26.79 8.17 30.94
N LEU A 270 26.23 7.96 32.13
CA LEU A 270 26.30 8.86 33.26
C LEU A 270 27.73 9.13 33.76
N MET A 271 28.60 8.11 33.71
CA MET A 271 29.97 8.25 34.23
C MET A 271 30.86 9.06 33.30
N PHE A 272 30.71 8.88 31.98
CA PHE A 272 31.43 9.69 31.00
C PHE A 272 30.93 11.15 31.03
N CYS A 273 29.62 11.37 31.20
CA CYS A 273 29.05 12.69 31.46
C CYS A 273 29.70 13.37 32.68
N LYS A 274 29.74 12.70 33.85
CA LYS A 274 30.32 13.27 35.07
C LYS A 274 31.84 13.52 34.99
N GLN A 275 32.59 12.71 34.22
CA GLN A 275 34.04 12.88 34.06
C GLN A 275 34.43 13.90 32.99
N SER A 276 33.63 14.03 31.92
CA SER A 276 33.86 15.01 30.86
C SER A 276 33.41 16.42 31.24
N MET A 277 32.37 16.54 32.08
CA MET A 277 31.96 17.82 32.69
C MET A 277 32.97 18.35 33.71
N LYS A 278 33.81 17.50 34.34
CA LYS A 278 34.97 17.93 35.14
C LYS A 278 36.12 18.51 34.30
N LYS A 279 36.03 18.45 32.96
CA LYS A 279 37.06 18.88 32.00
C LYS A 279 36.53 19.87 30.96
N ASP A 280 35.46 20.60 31.26
CA ASP A 280 34.83 21.63 30.40
C ASP A 280 34.51 21.15 28.97
N TRP A 281 34.15 19.88 28.79
CA TRP A 281 33.72 19.35 27.51
C TRP A 281 32.22 19.03 27.51
N VAL A 282 31.47 19.69 26.61
CA VAL A 282 30.02 19.52 26.44
C VAL A 282 29.74 18.59 25.26
N PRO A 283 29.13 17.41 25.47
CA PRO A 283 28.80 16.48 24.40
C PRO A 283 27.61 17.00 23.57
N ASN A 284 27.65 16.77 22.24
CA ASN A 284 26.57 17.20 21.34
C ASN A 284 25.28 16.35 21.51
N PHE A 285 24.17 16.83 20.96
CA PHE A 285 22.84 16.21 21.07
C PHE A 285 22.84 14.71 20.66
N SER A 286 23.51 14.37 19.56
CA SER A 286 23.60 12.97 19.09
C SER A 286 24.31 12.07 20.10
N THR A 287 25.35 12.59 20.77
CA THR A 287 26.03 11.88 21.85
C THR A 287 25.09 11.75 23.05
N MET A 288 24.34 12.80 23.42
CA MET A 288 23.39 12.78 24.53
C MET A 288 22.20 11.84 24.33
N LYS A 289 21.66 11.77 23.12
CA LYS A 289 20.57 10.84 22.77
C LYS A 289 21.00 9.38 22.96
N LEU A 290 22.16 9.01 22.42
CA LEU A 290 22.75 7.67 22.61
C LEU A 290 23.01 7.35 24.08
N LEU A 291 23.36 8.36 24.87
CA LEU A 291 23.62 8.26 26.30
C LEU A 291 22.32 8.02 27.10
N VAL A 292 21.23 8.73 26.80
CA VAL A 292 19.91 8.55 27.43
C VAL A 292 19.27 7.22 27.00
N GLU A 293 19.35 6.86 25.71
CA GLU A 293 18.89 5.56 25.19
C GLU A 293 19.65 4.39 25.84
N GLY A 294 20.96 4.53 26.04
CA GLY A 294 21.78 3.54 26.75
C GLY A 294 21.37 3.36 28.22
N LEU A 295 21.06 4.45 28.92
CA LEU A 295 20.58 4.41 30.33
C LEU A 295 19.16 3.83 30.45
N GLY A 296 18.28 4.16 29.50
CA GLY A 296 16.91 3.63 29.42
C GLY A 296 16.91 2.12 29.17
N ASN A 297 17.74 1.65 28.23
CA ASN A 297 17.90 0.22 27.93
C ASN A 297 18.53 -0.57 29.10
N SER A 298 19.18 0.13 30.04
CA SER A 298 19.79 -0.44 31.25
C SER A 298 18.88 -0.33 32.49
N LEU A 299 17.61 0.06 32.33
CA LEU A 299 16.60 0.24 33.41
C LEU A 299 16.98 1.27 34.50
N ARG A 300 18.00 2.13 34.27
CA ARG A 300 18.46 3.18 35.20
C ARG A 300 17.73 4.49 34.95
N VAL A 301 16.40 4.44 35.04
CA VAL A 301 15.47 5.53 34.66
C VAL A 301 15.64 6.78 35.51
N HIS A 302 15.91 6.64 36.82
CA HIS A 302 16.13 7.79 37.71
C HIS A 302 17.34 8.63 37.26
N GLU A 303 18.39 7.97 36.79
CA GLU A 303 19.64 8.61 36.38
C GLU A 303 19.54 9.21 34.97
N ALA A 304 18.76 8.57 34.08
CA ALA A 304 18.37 9.19 32.81
C ALA A 304 17.59 10.50 33.05
N ASN A 305 16.68 10.50 34.02
CA ASN A 305 15.92 11.70 34.39
C ASN A 305 16.78 12.79 35.05
N GLU A 306 17.74 12.44 35.94
CA GLU A 306 18.70 13.41 36.49
C GLU A 306 19.57 14.05 35.40
N LEU A 307 20.04 13.26 34.42
CA LEU A 307 20.84 13.77 33.31
C LEU A 307 20.02 14.75 32.45
N VAL A 308 18.76 14.42 32.16
CA VAL A 308 17.82 15.29 31.44
C VAL A 308 17.51 16.56 32.24
N GLN A 309 17.36 16.46 33.57
CA GLN A 309 17.07 17.59 34.44
C GLN A 309 18.24 18.58 34.55
N GLN A 310 19.47 18.08 34.70
CA GLN A 310 20.67 18.93 34.69
C GLN A 310 20.93 19.57 33.31
N MET A 311 20.47 18.94 32.23
CA MET A 311 20.52 19.51 30.88
C MET A 311 19.59 20.73 30.73
N LYS A 312 18.43 20.70 31.39
CA LYS A 312 17.46 21.82 31.42
C LYS A 312 17.95 23.02 32.22
N GLU A 313 18.88 22.81 33.15
CA GLU A 313 19.41 23.84 34.06
C GLU A 313 20.71 24.49 33.56
N SER A 314 21.31 24.01 32.45
CA SER A 314 22.56 24.54 31.90
C SER A 314 22.34 25.77 30.98
N PRO A 315 22.97 26.94 31.25
CA PRO A 315 22.68 28.21 30.54
C PRO A 315 23.12 28.33 29.07
N GLN A 316 23.67 27.27 28.45
CA GLN A 316 24.23 27.30 27.08
C GLN A 316 23.41 26.51 26.04
N MET A 317 22.16 26.12 26.34
CA MET A 317 21.27 25.42 25.40
C MET A 317 20.69 26.29 24.26
N THR A 318 21.08 27.56 24.14
CA THR A 318 20.51 28.50 23.16
C THR A 318 21.02 28.31 21.72
N THR A 319 21.90 27.34 21.45
CA THR A 319 22.52 27.11 20.13
C THR A 319 22.55 25.63 19.72
N ILE A 320 21.39 24.99 19.50
CA ILE A 320 21.35 23.52 19.25
C ILE A 320 21.00 23.11 17.81
N PHE A 321 20.30 23.91 17.02
CA PHE A 321 19.96 23.53 15.64
C PHE A 321 20.89 24.23 14.65
N THR A 322 22.09 23.68 14.47
CA THR A 322 23.15 24.26 13.62
C THR A 322 22.83 24.22 12.11
N ASN A 323 21.82 23.45 11.69
CA ASN A 323 21.28 23.47 10.32
C ASN A 323 19.85 22.87 10.24
N GLU A 324 19.14 23.14 9.13
CA GLU A 324 17.75 22.68 8.91
C GLU A 324 17.56 21.16 9.01
N TYR A 325 18.58 20.39 8.64
CA TYR A 325 18.53 18.92 8.70
C TYR A 325 18.47 18.41 10.15
N SER A 326 19.23 19.03 11.06
CA SER A 326 19.20 18.67 12.48
C SER A 326 17.86 18.99 13.15
N LEU A 327 17.24 20.12 12.79
CA LEU A 327 15.91 20.53 13.28
C LEU A 327 14.83 19.55 12.80
N PHE A 328 14.84 19.21 11.51
CA PHE A 328 13.86 18.31 10.93
C PHE A 328 13.92 16.91 11.57
N ASN A 329 15.14 16.38 11.76
CA ASN A 329 15.31 15.09 12.42
C ASN A 329 14.77 15.11 13.86
N PHE A 330 15.12 16.14 14.63
CA PHE A 330 14.67 16.26 16.02
C PHE A 330 13.14 16.33 16.13
N VAL A 331 12.52 17.21 15.36
CA VAL A 331 11.07 17.46 15.48
C VAL A 331 10.25 16.32 14.84
N VAL A 332 10.62 15.91 13.62
CA VAL A 332 9.82 14.99 12.79
C VAL A 332 10.26 13.54 12.97
N ASN A 333 11.52 13.21 12.67
CA ASN A 333 11.97 11.81 12.61
C ASN A 333 12.11 11.17 13.99
N ASP A 334 12.54 11.95 14.98
CA ASP A 334 12.69 11.51 16.36
C ASP A 334 11.37 11.64 17.17
N GLY A 335 10.35 12.29 16.59
CA GLY A 335 9.03 12.42 17.22
C GLY A 335 8.98 13.30 18.47
N ASN A 336 9.90 14.27 18.62
CA ASN A 336 9.81 15.23 19.72
C ASN A 336 8.65 16.22 19.50
N GLY A 337 8.30 16.48 18.24
CA GLY A 337 7.27 17.45 17.87
C GLY A 337 7.70 18.90 18.15
N VAL A 338 6.82 19.83 17.79
CA VAL A 338 6.99 21.25 18.13
C VAL A 338 6.92 21.44 19.64
N LYS A 339 6.17 20.60 20.38
CA LYS A 339 6.17 20.67 21.84
C LYS A 339 7.57 20.41 22.41
N GLY A 340 8.28 19.37 21.93
CA GLY A 340 9.64 19.08 22.40
C GLY A 340 10.62 20.22 22.09
N LEU A 341 10.39 20.91 20.97
CA LEU A 341 11.14 22.12 20.62
C LEU A 341 10.92 23.26 21.62
N VAL A 342 9.67 23.50 22.04
CA VAL A 342 9.33 24.49 23.06
C VAL A 342 9.87 24.10 24.44
N ASP A 343 9.73 22.83 24.82
CA ASP A 343 10.26 22.28 26.08
C ASP A 343 11.80 22.40 26.18
N SER A 344 12.48 22.60 25.05
CA SER A 344 13.94 22.81 24.98
C SER A 344 14.36 24.26 25.30
N GLY A 345 13.42 25.17 25.62
CA GLY A 345 13.73 26.56 25.99
C GLY A 345 13.91 27.50 24.81
N LEU A 346 13.23 27.23 23.70
CA LEU A 346 13.30 28.03 22.47
C LEU A 346 12.85 29.49 22.72
N THR A 347 13.68 30.46 22.31
CA THR A 347 13.39 31.89 22.44
C THR A 347 12.88 32.55 21.16
N GLU A 348 13.13 31.95 19.99
CA GLU A 348 12.72 32.46 18.68
C GLU A 348 12.25 31.34 17.76
N VAL A 349 11.29 31.62 16.88
CA VAL A 349 10.79 30.65 15.90
C VAL A 349 11.88 30.32 14.86
N PRO A 350 12.25 29.04 14.64
CA PRO A 350 13.23 28.68 13.62
C PRO A 350 12.77 29.05 12.21
N ALA A 351 13.72 29.36 11.33
CA ALA A 351 13.44 29.78 9.95
C ALA A 351 12.47 28.87 9.19
N ARG A 352 12.54 27.55 9.45
CA ARG A 352 11.69 26.54 8.80
C ARG A 352 10.20 26.65 9.17
N TYR A 353 9.84 27.33 10.25
CA TYR A 353 8.45 27.59 10.68
C TYR A 353 7.96 28.99 10.30
N ILE A 354 8.84 29.84 9.75
CA ILE A 354 8.47 31.19 9.32
C ILE A 354 7.64 31.08 8.05
N GLN A 355 6.38 31.44 8.16
CA GLN A 355 5.43 31.39 7.05
C GLN A 355 5.66 32.56 6.07
N PRO A 356 5.36 32.40 4.78
CA PRO A 356 5.29 33.49 3.80
C PRO A 356 4.35 34.61 4.25
N LEU A 357 4.58 35.85 3.81
CA LEU A 357 3.81 37.02 4.25
C LEU A 357 2.29 36.87 4.01
N ASP A 358 1.89 36.28 2.88
CA ASP A 358 0.50 36.01 2.50
C ASP A 358 -0.17 34.89 3.33
N GLN A 359 0.62 34.09 4.06
CA GLN A 359 0.13 33.01 4.91
C GLN A 359 0.01 33.44 6.38
N ARG A 360 0.70 34.51 6.80
CA ARG A 360 0.69 35.01 8.18
C ARG A 360 -0.69 35.58 8.55
N ILE A 361 -1.00 35.55 9.85
CA ILE A 361 -2.29 36.00 10.39
C ILE A 361 -2.06 37.29 11.18
N ASN A 362 -2.57 38.42 10.68
CA ASN A 362 -2.58 39.68 11.42
C ASN A 362 -3.85 39.77 12.28
N LYS A 363 -3.70 39.95 13.60
CA LYS A 363 -4.83 40.05 14.54
C LYS A 363 -5.65 41.34 14.35
N GLN A 364 -5.06 42.40 13.79
CA GLN A 364 -5.71 43.71 13.68
C GLN A 364 -6.71 43.81 12.51
N ASP A 365 -6.62 42.89 11.54
CA ASP A 365 -7.43 42.93 10.30
C ASP A 365 -8.69 42.03 10.38
N ALA A 366 -8.91 41.33 11.49
CA ALA A 366 -10.06 40.45 11.65
C ALA A 366 -11.30 41.25 12.09
N ALA A 367 -12.31 41.33 11.22
CA ALA A 367 -13.60 41.93 11.56
C ALA A 367 -14.31 41.06 12.61
N VAL A 368 -14.60 41.63 13.79
CA VAL A 368 -15.49 41.01 14.78
C VAL A 368 -16.93 41.25 14.33
N ALA A 369 -17.45 40.38 13.48
CA ALA A 369 -18.88 40.34 13.14
C ALA A 369 -19.43 38.98 13.55
N LEU A 370 -19.97 38.91 14.76
CA LEU A 370 -20.42 37.69 15.44
C LEU A 370 -21.87 37.80 15.91
N GLN A 371 -22.76 38.14 15.00
CA GLN A 371 -24.18 37.94 15.23
C GLN A 371 -24.70 36.92 14.23
N ASN A 372 -25.28 35.83 14.77
CA ASN A 372 -26.04 34.78 14.08
C ASN A 372 -25.28 33.60 13.43
N MET A 373 -24.24 33.05 14.08
CA MET A 373 -23.61 31.78 13.64
C MET A 373 -23.84 30.60 14.60
N THR A 374 -24.57 30.79 15.70
CA THR A 374 -24.85 29.73 16.66
C THR A 374 -26.25 29.17 16.44
N VAL A 375 -26.35 27.86 16.24
CA VAL A 375 -27.59 27.13 16.01
C VAL A 375 -27.90 26.28 17.24
N ASP A 376 -29.11 26.42 17.77
CA ASP A 376 -29.63 25.56 18.83
C ASP A 376 -30.20 24.28 18.21
N LEU A 377 -29.60 23.13 18.50
CA LEU A 377 -30.06 21.85 17.96
C LEU A 377 -31.20 21.20 18.76
N SER A 378 -31.58 21.73 19.91
CA SER A 378 -32.70 21.18 20.69
C SER A 378 -34.05 21.28 19.95
N GLU A 379 -34.18 22.28 19.08
CA GLU A 379 -35.37 22.52 18.26
C GLU A 379 -35.33 21.80 16.89
N LEU A 380 -34.25 21.08 16.57
CA LEU A 380 -34.11 20.40 15.29
C LEU A 380 -35.16 19.30 15.11
N ASP A 381 -35.54 18.57 16.16
CA ASP A 381 -36.63 17.59 16.13
C ASP A 381 -37.95 18.17 16.68
N GLY A 382 -38.00 19.50 16.88
CA GLY A 382 -39.10 20.22 17.51
C GLY A 382 -40.04 20.91 16.51
N PRO A 383 -41.02 21.69 16.99
CA PRO A 383 -41.99 22.40 16.15
C PRO A 383 -41.33 23.45 15.23
N ASN A 384 -40.10 23.87 15.54
CA ASN A 384 -39.34 24.84 14.74
C ASN A 384 -38.36 24.19 13.73
N HIS A 385 -38.48 22.87 13.47
CA HIS A 385 -37.59 22.10 12.57
C HIS A 385 -37.21 22.85 11.28
N GLU A 386 -38.20 23.33 10.51
CA GLU A 386 -37.94 24.00 9.24
C GLU A 386 -37.09 25.28 9.37
N GLN A 387 -37.30 26.04 10.44
CA GLN A 387 -36.55 27.27 10.69
C GLN A 387 -35.09 26.96 11.07
N VAL A 388 -34.88 25.90 11.84
CA VAL A 388 -33.53 25.42 12.20
C VAL A 388 -32.79 24.91 10.96
N VAL A 389 -33.44 24.09 10.12
CA VAL A 389 -32.89 23.60 8.85
C VAL A 389 -32.48 24.75 7.94
N LYS A 390 -33.34 25.75 7.75
CA LYS A 390 -33.02 26.95 6.94
C LYS A 390 -31.83 27.72 7.50
N THR A 391 -31.71 27.81 8.82
CA THR A 391 -30.59 28.51 9.47
C THR A 391 -29.27 27.75 9.25
N ILE A 392 -29.29 26.42 9.38
CA ILE A 392 -28.13 25.55 9.10
C ILE A 392 -27.69 25.68 7.64
N ALA A 393 -28.64 25.55 6.70
CA ALA A 393 -28.36 25.67 5.28
C ALA A 393 -27.80 27.05 4.91
N HIS A 394 -28.42 28.12 5.42
CA HIS A 394 -27.94 29.47 5.19
C HIS A 394 -26.50 29.67 5.70
N ALA A 395 -26.16 29.15 6.89
CA ALA A 395 -24.81 29.25 7.42
C ALA A 395 -23.79 28.43 6.62
N ALA A 396 -24.19 27.25 6.15
CA ALA A 396 -23.38 26.41 5.26
C ALA A 396 -23.13 27.08 3.89
N GLU A 397 -24.14 27.73 3.30
CA GLU A 397 -24.03 28.41 2.01
C GLU A 397 -23.22 29.72 2.08
N THR A 398 -23.32 30.45 3.19
CA THR A 398 -22.70 31.78 3.33
C THR A 398 -21.24 31.71 3.78
N LEU A 399 -20.95 30.94 4.83
CA LEU A 399 -19.61 30.83 5.40
C LEU A 399 -19.04 29.42 5.31
N GLY A 400 -19.88 28.39 5.22
CA GLY A 400 -19.45 27.00 5.31
C GLY A 400 -19.05 26.56 6.72
N PHE A 401 -19.26 27.43 7.72
CA PHE A 401 -18.95 27.23 9.13
C PHE A 401 -20.09 27.75 10.01
N PHE A 402 -20.42 27.03 11.07
CA PHE A 402 -21.36 27.46 12.10
C PHE A 402 -21.09 26.77 13.43
N GLN A 403 -21.58 27.34 14.52
CA GLN A 403 -21.51 26.76 15.85
C GLN A 403 -22.83 26.11 16.20
N VAL A 404 -22.80 24.99 16.92
CA VAL A 404 -23.99 24.33 17.45
C VAL A 404 -23.93 24.25 18.97
N VAL A 405 -25.07 24.47 19.62
CA VAL A 405 -25.28 24.30 21.06
C VAL A 405 -26.47 23.37 21.30
N ASN A 406 -26.61 22.87 22.53
CA ASN A 406 -27.66 21.91 22.90
C ASN A 406 -27.69 20.67 21.98
N HIS A 407 -26.53 20.27 21.47
CA HIS A 407 -26.34 19.18 20.51
C HIS A 407 -26.43 17.77 21.15
N GLY A 408 -26.67 17.69 22.47
CA GLY A 408 -26.86 16.43 23.21
C GLY A 408 -25.58 15.73 23.69
N VAL A 409 -24.40 16.27 23.41
CA VAL A 409 -23.12 15.71 23.89
C VAL A 409 -22.80 16.27 25.27
N SER A 410 -22.43 15.39 26.22
CA SER A 410 -22.12 15.77 27.59
C SER A 410 -20.95 16.77 27.67
N LEU A 411 -21.14 17.85 28.42
CA LEU A 411 -20.08 18.82 28.72
C LEU A 411 -18.88 18.17 29.42
N GLU A 412 -19.12 17.21 30.32
CA GLU A 412 -18.08 16.47 31.04
C GLU A 412 -17.21 15.64 30.08
N LEU A 413 -17.83 15.01 29.07
CA LEU A 413 -17.12 14.25 28.04
C LEU A 413 -16.23 15.18 27.21
N MET A 414 -16.75 16.34 26.80
CA MET A 414 -15.99 17.32 26.03
C MET A 414 -14.76 17.83 26.81
N GLU A 415 -14.91 18.15 28.09
CA GLU A 415 -13.78 18.54 28.94
C GLU A 415 -12.79 17.40 29.15
N SER A 416 -13.29 16.17 29.36
CA SER A 416 -12.45 14.98 29.48
C SER A 416 -11.60 14.73 28.23
N LEU A 417 -12.13 14.97 27.03
CA LEU A 417 -11.40 14.87 25.77
C LEU A 417 -10.28 15.91 25.68
N LYS A 418 -10.52 17.15 26.08
CA LYS A 418 -9.49 18.21 26.13
C LYS A 418 -8.37 17.85 27.11
N VAL A 419 -8.74 17.39 28.31
CA VAL A 419 -7.78 16.92 29.33
C VAL A 419 -6.98 15.73 28.83
N ALA A 420 -7.62 14.78 28.15
CA ALA A 420 -6.94 13.62 27.56
C ALA A 420 -5.92 14.04 26.48
N ALA A 421 -6.27 15.00 25.62
CA ALA A 421 -5.34 15.56 24.64
C ALA A 421 -4.12 16.17 25.35
N HIS A 422 -4.32 17.08 26.30
CA HIS A 422 -3.21 17.65 27.09
C HIS A 422 -2.36 16.57 27.76
N ARG A 423 -2.99 15.57 28.39
CA ARG A 423 -2.29 14.47 29.04
C ARG A 423 -1.45 13.66 28.07
N PHE A 424 -1.93 13.41 26.85
CA PHE A 424 -1.18 12.71 25.82
C PHE A 424 0.05 13.50 25.38
N PHE A 425 -0.11 14.78 25.03
CA PHE A 425 1.00 15.59 24.52
C PHE A 425 2.03 15.93 25.60
N SER A 426 1.64 15.95 26.87
CA SER A 426 2.53 16.09 28.03
C SER A 426 3.38 14.84 28.33
N GLN A 427 3.16 13.71 27.65
CA GLN A 427 4.02 12.55 27.81
C GLN A 427 5.41 12.76 27.21
N PRO A 428 6.44 12.08 27.73
CA PRO A 428 7.77 12.04 27.12
C PRO A 428 7.70 11.61 25.65
N ALA A 429 8.63 12.14 24.82
CA ALA A 429 8.66 11.87 23.39
C ALA A 429 8.71 10.38 23.07
N GLU A 430 9.42 9.59 23.87
CA GLU A 430 9.59 8.14 23.70
C GLU A 430 8.25 7.39 23.79
N LYS A 431 7.34 7.86 24.65
CA LYS A 431 5.99 7.26 24.79
C LYS A 431 5.08 7.61 23.63
N LYS A 432 5.30 8.75 22.98
CA LYS A 432 4.55 9.17 21.79
C LYS A 432 5.14 8.58 20.50
N ALA A 433 6.46 8.36 20.48
CA ALA A 433 7.21 7.86 19.33
C ALA A 433 6.72 6.50 18.83
N VAL A 434 6.17 5.67 19.72
CA VAL A 434 5.56 4.37 19.37
C VAL A 434 4.39 4.51 18.40
N TYR A 435 3.80 5.69 18.25
CA TYR A 435 2.71 5.97 17.33
C TYR A 435 3.17 6.68 16.05
N LEU A 436 4.47 6.92 15.84
CA LEU A 436 4.97 7.58 14.63
C LEU A 436 4.61 6.78 13.37
N LYS A 437 4.47 7.49 12.26
CA LYS A 437 4.22 6.89 10.94
C LYS A 437 5.34 5.90 10.58
N GLY A 438 4.97 4.64 10.31
CA GLY A 438 5.91 3.56 10.01
C GLY A 438 6.46 2.81 11.24
N VAL A 439 6.24 3.34 12.45
CA VAL A 439 6.56 2.70 13.73
C VAL A 439 5.31 2.14 14.39
N SER A 440 4.18 2.85 14.27
CA SER A 440 2.91 2.51 14.91
C SER A 440 2.53 1.03 14.69
N PRO A 441 2.20 0.28 15.76
CA PRO A 441 1.79 -1.11 15.64
C PRO A 441 0.44 -1.25 14.90
N SER A 442 -0.30 -0.15 14.74
CA SER A 442 -1.59 -0.11 14.08
C SER A 442 -1.60 0.94 12.95
N PRO A 443 -2.02 0.58 11.72
CA PRO A 443 -2.04 1.52 10.59
C PRO A 443 -3.09 2.62 10.73
N ILE A 444 -4.04 2.45 11.67
CA ILE A 444 -5.15 3.38 11.92
C ILE A 444 -4.85 4.43 13.01
N VAL A 445 -3.72 4.34 13.72
CA VAL A 445 -3.30 5.34 14.72
C VAL A 445 -1.94 5.90 14.35
N LYS A 446 -1.82 7.24 14.28
CA LYS A 446 -0.61 7.94 13.86
C LYS A 446 -0.38 9.20 14.68
N TYR A 447 0.80 9.33 15.26
CA TYR A 447 1.33 10.55 15.85
C TYR A 447 2.26 11.24 14.87
N GLY A 448 2.22 12.57 14.83
CA GLY A 448 3.07 13.38 13.99
C GLY A 448 3.08 14.86 14.38
N THR A 449 3.78 15.63 13.57
CA THR A 449 3.91 17.09 13.64
C THR A 449 3.77 17.65 12.24
N SER A 450 3.26 18.86 12.08
CA SER A 450 2.88 19.44 10.77
C SER A 450 1.89 18.56 9.99
N PHE A 451 1.44 18.98 8.82
CA PHE A 451 0.51 18.16 8.02
C PHE A 451 1.26 17.05 7.24
N VAL A 452 2.12 17.44 6.31
CA VAL A 452 3.03 16.59 5.53
C VAL A 452 4.40 17.28 5.48
N PRO A 453 5.20 17.19 6.57
CA PRO A 453 6.44 17.93 6.76
C PRO A 453 7.42 17.86 5.58
N GLU A 454 7.47 16.72 4.89
CA GLU A 454 8.39 16.46 3.78
C GLU A 454 8.07 17.26 2.51
N LYS A 455 6.83 17.75 2.38
CA LYS A 455 6.35 18.49 1.20
C LYS A 455 6.15 19.98 1.45
N GLU A 456 6.09 20.38 2.73
CA GLU A 456 5.84 21.75 3.12
C GLU A 456 7.08 22.64 2.87
N LYS A 457 6.84 23.90 2.48
CA LYS A 457 7.90 24.91 2.37
C LYS A 457 8.24 25.52 3.74
N ALA A 458 7.21 25.78 4.54
CA ALA A 458 7.32 26.20 5.93
C ALA A 458 6.43 25.29 6.77
N LEU A 459 6.97 24.77 7.87
CA LEU A 459 6.27 23.86 8.76
C LEU A 459 5.18 24.58 9.58
N GLU A 460 4.14 23.85 9.93
CA GLU A 460 3.07 24.27 10.81
C GLU A 460 3.45 24.06 12.28
N TRP A 461 3.04 24.99 13.14
CA TRP A 461 3.29 24.98 14.58
C TRP A 461 2.27 24.09 15.31
N LYS A 462 2.26 22.79 15.00
CA LYS A 462 1.27 21.83 15.51
C LYS A 462 1.81 20.42 15.62
N ASP A 463 1.53 19.79 16.76
CA ASP A 463 1.60 18.35 16.96
C ASP A 463 0.20 17.73 16.87
N TYR A 464 0.08 16.49 16.41
CA TYR A 464 -1.21 15.80 16.34
C TYR A 464 -1.09 14.29 16.56
N VAL A 465 -2.17 13.69 17.07
CA VAL A 465 -2.42 12.25 16.97
C VAL A 465 -3.73 12.05 16.23
N SER A 466 -3.71 11.18 15.23
CA SER A 466 -4.81 10.86 14.33
C SER A 466 -5.22 9.40 14.49
N MET A 467 -6.51 9.16 14.56
CA MET A 467 -7.10 7.84 14.81
C MET A 467 -8.27 7.62 13.84
N VAL A 468 -8.19 6.57 13.03
CA VAL A 468 -9.32 6.10 12.21
C VAL A 468 -10.15 5.14 13.06
N TYR A 469 -11.43 5.45 13.17
CA TYR A 469 -12.35 4.66 13.98
C TYR A 469 -12.92 3.48 13.19
N THR A 470 -13.14 2.33 13.84
CA THR A 470 -13.52 1.10 13.13
C THR A 470 -14.78 0.36 13.62
N ASN A 471 -15.14 0.21 14.92
CA ASN A 471 -16.37 -0.55 15.28
C ASN A 471 -16.88 -0.57 16.76
N ASP A 472 -16.65 0.42 17.61
CA ASP A 472 -17.16 0.32 19.01
C ASP A 472 -18.63 0.77 19.15
N ALA A 473 -19.59 -0.17 19.10
CA ALA A 473 -21.02 0.12 19.14
C ALA A 473 -21.45 1.03 20.33
N ASN A 474 -20.71 1.00 21.44
CA ASN A 474 -20.98 1.85 22.60
C ASN A 474 -20.53 3.32 22.40
N ALA A 475 -19.54 3.60 21.56
CA ALA A 475 -19.12 4.98 21.29
C ALA A 475 -20.04 5.70 20.29
N LEU A 476 -20.81 4.94 19.48
CA LEU A 476 -21.85 5.45 18.60
C LEU A 476 -22.99 6.17 19.35
N GLU A 477 -23.29 5.77 20.59
CA GLU A 477 -24.32 6.39 21.42
C GLU A 477 -23.95 7.81 21.90
N PHE A 478 -22.66 8.13 21.97
CA PHE A 478 -22.16 9.39 22.54
C PHE A 478 -21.65 10.40 21.49
N TRP A 479 -21.74 10.06 20.20
CA TRP A 479 -21.30 10.97 19.12
C TRP A 479 -22.34 12.04 18.78
N PRO A 480 -21.91 13.21 18.25
CA PRO A 480 -22.80 14.23 17.71
C PRO A 480 -23.69 13.65 16.59
N ASN A 481 -24.93 14.15 16.48
CA ASN A 481 -25.91 13.72 15.48
C ASN A 481 -25.59 14.22 14.04
N GLU A 482 -24.44 13.83 13.51
CA GLU A 482 -23.92 14.26 12.19
C GLU A 482 -24.87 13.89 11.04
N CYS A 483 -25.51 12.73 11.12
CA CYS A 483 -26.50 12.28 10.13
C CYS A 483 -27.74 13.20 10.10
N LYS A 484 -28.16 13.78 11.23
CA LYS A 484 -29.29 14.74 11.26
C LYS A 484 -28.91 16.06 10.59
N LEU A 485 -27.69 16.55 10.84
CA LEU A 485 -27.16 17.75 10.19
C LEU A 485 -27.01 17.56 8.68
N LEU A 486 -26.49 16.41 8.24
CA LEU A 486 -26.37 16.09 6.82
C LEU A 486 -27.73 16.00 6.13
N ARG A 487 -28.72 15.37 6.78
CA ARG A 487 -30.10 15.32 6.28
C ARG A 487 -30.73 16.71 6.18
N ALA A 488 -30.49 17.59 7.15
CA ALA A 488 -30.96 18.97 7.09
C ALA A 488 -30.37 19.72 5.89
N LEU A 489 -29.06 19.61 5.67
CA LEU A 489 -28.36 20.26 4.56
C LEU A 489 -28.83 19.75 3.19
N ILE A 490 -28.88 18.43 2.99
CA ILE A 490 -29.27 17.83 1.71
C ILE A 490 -30.78 17.98 1.47
N GLY A 491 -31.60 17.86 2.51
CA GLY A 491 -33.05 18.07 2.41
C GLY A 491 -33.41 19.49 1.96
N ASN A 492 -32.62 20.50 2.37
CA ASN A 492 -32.79 21.88 1.88
C ASN A 492 -32.49 22.04 0.39
N LEU A 493 -31.72 21.13 -0.20
CA LEU A 493 -31.47 21.08 -1.65
C LEU A 493 -32.57 20.33 -2.42
N GLU A 494 -33.64 19.92 -1.74
CA GLU A 494 -34.77 19.15 -2.28
C GLU A 494 -34.38 17.75 -2.80
N VAL A 495 -33.24 17.23 -2.34
CA VAL A 495 -32.76 15.88 -2.69
C VAL A 495 -33.04 14.91 -1.53
N LYS A 496 -33.53 13.71 -1.85
CA LYS A 496 -33.68 12.62 -0.89
C LYS A 496 -32.57 11.60 -1.11
N LEU A 497 -31.72 11.42 -0.10
CA LEU A 497 -30.75 10.34 -0.08
C LEU A 497 -31.33 9.12 0.64
N ASP A 498 -31.09 7.94 0.09
CA ASP A 498 -31.33 6.70 0.81
C ASP A 498 -30.28 6.49 1.92
N GLU A 499 -30.59 5.61 2.88
CA GLU A 499 -29.71 5.36 4.04
C GLU A 499 -28.33 4.83 3.63
N SER A 500 -28.24 4.04 2.55
CA SER A 500 -26.95 3.49 2.12
C SER A 500 -26.03 4.57 1.55
N THR A 501 -26.60 5.56 0.84
CA THR A 501 -25.85 6.72 0.33
C THR A 501 -25.42 7.65 1.47
N LEU A 502 -26.28 7.87 2.47
CA LEU A 502 -25.91 8.63 3.68
C LEU A 502 -24.76 7.96 4.42
N ASP A 503 -24.86 6.66 4.69
CA ASP A 503 -23.80 5.87 5.35
C ASP A 503 -22.50 5.88 4.54
N ALA A 504 -22.59 5.84 3.20
CA ALA A 504 -21.43 5.93 2.34
C ALA A 504 -20.72 7.28 2.44
N LEU A 505 -21.45 8.40 2.63
CA LEU A 505 -20.91 9.77 2.71
C LEU A 505 -20.28 10.11 4.07
N VAL A 506 -20.63 9.41 5.15
CA VAL A 506 -20.05 9.59 6.50
C VAL A 506 -19.40 8.32 7.06
N GLY A 507 -19.13 7.33 6.20
CA GLY A 507 -18.71 6.00 6.61
C GLY A 507 -17.25 5.91 7.08
N LEU A 508 -16.40 6.86 6.72
CA LEU A 508 -15.04 6.98 7.26
C LEU A 508 -15.01 8.07 8.33
N ARG A 509 -14.65 7.69 9.56
CA ARG A 509 -14.50 8.63 10.68
C ARG A 509 -13.06 8.68 11.15
N MET A 510 -12.52 9.89 11.20
CA MET A 510 -11.18 10.15 11.70
C MET A 510 -11.24 11.17 12.83
N VAL A 511 -10.66 10.84 13.98
CA VAL A 511 -10.54 11.77 15.11
C VAL A 511 -9.09 12.18 15.21
N ASN A 512 -8.84 13.49 15.19
CA ASN A 512 -7.53 14.02 15.55
C ASN A 512 -7.60 14.70 16.90
N MET A 513 -6.55 14.56 17.70
CA MET A 513 -6.26 15.51 18.78
C MET A 513 -5.09 16.35 18.30
N ASN A 514 -5.30 17.66 18.17
CA ASN A 514 -4.27 18.62 17.79
C ASN A 514 -3.79 19.36 19.03
N PHE A 515 -2.49 19.63 19.09
CA PHE A 515 -1.85 20.39 20.15
C PHE A 515 -0.95 21.47 19.56
N TYR A 516 -1.17 22.69 20.03
CA TYR A 516 -0.49 23.90 19.57
C TYR A 516 0.27 24.46 20.77
N PRO A 517 1.56 24.15 20.93
CA PRO A 517 2.34 24.67 22.05
C PRO A 517 2.50 26.19 21.94
N THR A 518 2.81 26.84 23.06
CA THR A 518 3.13 28.28 23.07
C THR A 518 4.25 28.61 22.08
N CYS A 519 4.07 29.67 21.29
CA CYS A 519 5.01 30.11 20.27
C CYS A 519 5.66 31.44 20.68
N PRO A 520 7.00 31.60 20.61
CA PRO A 520 7.65 32.86 20.96
C PRO A 520 7.33 34.01 20.00
N ASN A 521 7.15 33.71 18.70
CA ASN A 521 6.81 34.68 17.65
C ASN A 521 5.55 34.22 16.88
N PRO A 522 4.36 34.23 17.50
CA PRO A 522 3.14 33.68 16.91
C PRO A 522 2.68 34.39 15.63
N GLU A 523 3.18 35.60 15.36
CA GLU A 523 2.96 36.37 14.14
C GLU A 523 3.77 35.88 12.92
N LEU A 524 4.85 35.13 13.15
CA LEU A 524 5.72 34.61 12.09
C LEU A 524 5.29 33.23 11.59
N THR A 525 4.45 32.52 12.33
CA THR A 525 4.04 31.15 12.02
C THR A 525 2.52 30.97 12.11
N VAL A 526 2.04 29.76 11.80
CA VAL A 526 0.63 29.37 11.89
C VAL A 526 0.54 27.98 12.52
N GLY A 527 -0.52 27.75 13.28
CA GLY A 527 -0.83 26.42 13.80
C GLY A 527 -1.28 25.46 12.70
N VAL A 528 -2.10 25.95 11.76
CA VAL A 528 -2.45 25.23 10.52
C VAL A 528 -2.54 26.28 9.41
N GLY A 529 -1.94 25.97 8.26
CA GLY A 529 -1.98 26.82 7.08
C GLY A 529 -3.38 26.92 6.45
N ARG A 530 -3.48 27.72 5.39
CA ARG A 530 -4.69 27.86 4.58
C ARG A 530 -5.07 26.53 3.94
N HIS A 531 -6.28 26.03 4.22
CA HIS A 531 -6.78 24.79 3.63
C HIS A 531 -8.31 24.70 3.67
N SER A 532 -8.85 23.71 2.96
CA SER A 532 -10.19 23.17 3.17
C SER A 532 -10.13 21.72 3.65
N ASP A 533 -11.20 21.27 4.31
CA ASP A 533 -11.32 19.88 4.75
C ASP A 533 -11.78 18.97 3.62
N MET A 534 -11.14 17.82 3.43
CA MET A 534 -11.47 16.89 2.33
C MET A 534 -12.80 16.14 2.47
N GLY A 535 -13.36 16.07 3.68
CA GLY A 535 -14.49 15.20 4.02
C GLY A 535 -15.86 15.76 3.62
N THR A 536 -16.90 15.20 4.24
CA THR A 536 -18.29 15.66 4.12
C THR A 536 -18.59 16.72 5.16
N LEU A 537 -18.37 16.41 6.44
CA LEU A 537 -18.55 17.32 7.56
C LEU A 537 -17.43 17.14 8.58
N THR A 538 -16.96 18.22 9.15
CA THR A 538 -16.05 18.18 10.30
C THR A 538 -16.77 18.73 11.52
N VAL A 539 -16.66 18.01 12.64
CA VAL A 539 -17.14 18.46 13.96
C VAL A 539 -15.93 18.77 14.82
N LEU A 540 -15.78 20.04 15.19
CA LEU A 540 -14.60 20.55 15.88
C LEU A 540 -14.93 20.98 17.30
N LEU A 541 -14.28 20.35 18.27
CA LEU A 541 -14.22 20.82 19.65
C LEU A 541 -13.00 21.73 19.84
N GLN A 542 -13.24 22.98 20.26
CA GLN A 542 -12.20 23.94 20.63
C GLN A 542 -12.04 24.05 22.16
N ASP A 543 -10.86 24.46 22.61
CA ASP A 543 -10.66 24.97 23.95
C ASP A 543 -11.11 26.45 24.08
N GLY A 544 -10.88 27.06 25.25
CA GLY A 544 -11.24 28.45 25.53
C GLY A 544 -10.32 29.50 24.90
N ILE A 545 -9.26 29.12 24.17
CA ILE A 545 -8.22 30.05 23.69
C ILE A 545 -8.60 30.66 22.33
N GLY A 546 -9.30 29.91 21.47
CA GLY A 546 -9.72 30.39 20.14
C GLY A 546 -8.67 30.20 19.06
N GLY A 547 -8.60 31.09 18.06
CA GLY A 547 -7.57 31.04 17.01
C GLY A 547 -7.95 30.28 15.73
N LEU A 548 -9.21 29.89 15.54
CA LEU A 548 -9.73 29.42 14.25
C LEU A 548 -10.15 30.63 13.40
N TYR A 549 -9.65 30.71 12.16
CA TYR A 549 -10.00 31.77 11.21
C TYR A 549 -10.55 31.18 9.92
N VAL A 550 -11.66 31.73 9.44
CA VAL A 550 -12.35 31.29 8.22
C VAL A 550 -12.36 32.43 7.21
N LYS A 551 -12.15 32.10 5.94
CA LYS A 551 -12.23 33.06 4.83
C LYS A 551 -13.70 33.30 4.47
N LYS A 552 -14.14 34.56 4.50
CA LYS A 552 -15.49 34.95 4.06
C LYS A 552 -15.55 34.87 2.52
N GLY A 553 -16.64 34.33 1.97
CA GLY A 553 -16.74 33.94 0.55
C GLY A 553 -16.48 35.05 -0.48
N GLU A 554 -16.13 34.64 -1.70
CA GLU A 554 -15.90 35.47 -2.90
C GLU A 554 -17.23 36.04 -3.46
N ALA A 555 -17.94 36.85 -2.68
CA ALA A 555 -19.06 37.64 -3.17
C ALA A 555 -18.55 39.04 -3.53
N SER A 556 -18.39 39.28 -4.84
CA SER A 556 -18.08 40.56 -5.51
C SER A 556 -16.62 41.01 -5.57
N SER A 557 -16.28 41.57 -6.74
CA SER A 557 -15.01 42.06 -7.24
C SER A 557 -14.40 43.24 -6.45
N SER A 558 -14.10 43.05 -5.16
CA SER A 558 -13.33 44.02 -4.37
C SER A 558 -12.14 43.34 -3.69
N ALA A 559 -10.98 43.98 -3.82
CA ALA A 559 -9.66 43.37 -3.75
C ALA A 559 -9.09 43.14 -2.33
N ASN A 560 -9.90 42.83 -1.32
CA ASN A 560 -9.40 42.54 0.04
C ASN A 560 -9.93 41.19 0.58
N GLU A 561 -9.02 40.27 0.88
CA GLU A 561 -9.35 38.98 1.52
C GLU A 561 -9.77 39.20 2.99
N GLU A 562 -11.06 39.04 3.31
CA GLU A 562 -11.58 39.18 4.68
C GLU A 562 -11.54 37.83 5.43
N TRP A 563 -10.86 37.81 6.58
CA TRP A 563 -10.76 36.64 7.47
C TRP A 563 -11.52 36.90 8.78
N ILE A 564 -12.38 35.95 9.18
CA ILE A 564 -13.22 36.04 10.37
C ILE A 564 -12.73 35.04 11.42
N GLU A 565 -12.52 35.50 12.66
CA GLU A 565 -12.24 34.61 13.79
C GLU A 565 -13.52 33.94 14.28
N ILE A 566 -13.47 32.63 14.50
CA ILE A 566 -14.54 31.87 15.16
C ILE A 566 -14.19 31.74 16.66
N PRO A 567 -14.79 32.57 17.53
CA PRO A 567 -14.51 32.55 18.95
C PRO A 567 -15.06 31.27 19.58
N PRO A 568 -14.36 30.74 20.60
CA PRO A 568 -14.84 29.59 21.32
C PRO A 568 -16.06 29.97 22.18
N VAL A 569 -17.16 29.26 22.00
CA VAL A 569 -18.35 29.36 22.85
C VAL A 569 -18.38 28.16 23.79
N HIS A 570 -18.62 28.41 25.08
CA HIS A 570 -18.66 27.35 26.09
C HIS A 570 -19.76 26.33 25.76
N GLY A 571 -19.36 25.06 25.67
CA GLY A 571 -20.28 23.96 25.36
C GLY A 571 -20.77 23.93 23.91
N ALA A 572 -20.15 24.68 23.00
CA ALA A 572 -20.46 24.62 21.57
C ALA A 572 -19.48 23.73 20.80
N LEU A 573 -19.95 23.17 19.69
CA LEU A 573 -19.13 22.52 18.67
C LEU A 573 -19.14 23.37 17.40
N VAL A 574 -18.01 23.47 16.71
CA VAL A 574 -17.94 24.11 15.38
C VAL A 574 -18.17 23.03 14.32
N ILE A 575 -19.09 23.29 13.40
CA ILE A 575 -19.36 22.45 12.24
C ILE A 575 -18.84 23.16 11.00
N ASN A 576 -18.14 22.42 10.15
CA ASN A 576 -17.80 22.91 8.82
C ASN A 576 -18.08 21.90 7.72
N VAL A 577 -18.44 22.46 6.57
CA VAL A 577 -18.68 21.71 5.34
C VAL A 577 -17.35 21.42 4.68
N GLY A 578 -17.14 20.15 4.31
CA GLY A 578 -15.94 19.72 3.61
C GLY A 578 -16.09 19.70 2.09
N ASP A 579 -15.01 19.35 1.40
CA ASP A 579 -14.90 19.36 -0.05
C ASP A 579 -15.95 18.48 -0.75
N ALA A 580 -16.42 17.42 -0.09
CA ALA A 580 -17.47 16.55 -0.63
C ALA A 580 -18.85 17.23 -0.72
N LEU A 581 -19.05 18.37 -0.02
CA LEU A 581 -20.28 19.17 -0.03
C LEU A 581 -20.06 20.64 -0.42
N GLN A 582 -18.83 21.02 -0.80
CA GLN A 582 -18.34 22.39 -1.03
C GLN A 582 -17.89 23.12 0.23
N SER A 583 -16.57 23.21 0.41
CA SER A 583 -15.92 23.70 1.62
C SER A 583 -15.63 25.20 1.65
N ALA A 584 -15.35 25.72 2.84
CA ALA A 584 -14.70 27.01 3.06
C ALA A 584 -13.20 26.86 3.36
N GLU A 585 -12.44 27.89 3.03
CA GLU A 585 -11.02 27.95 3.37
C GLU A 585 -10.85 28.47 4.80
N HIS A 586 -9.99 27.81 5.58
CA HIS A 586 -9.75 28.17 6.97
C HIS A 586 -8.29 27.93 7.37
N ARG A 587 -7.89 28.53 8.49
CA ARG A 587 -6.52 28.46 9.06
C ARG A 587 -6.57 28.57 10.58
N VAL A 588 -5.48 28.18 11.23
CA VAL A 588 -5.37 28.21 12.70
C VAL A 588 -4.15 29.00 13.13
N ARG A 589 -4.34 29.92 14.08
CA ARG A 589 -3.29 30.72 14.70
C ARG A 589 -2.77 30.06 15.98
N THR A 590 -1.50 30.28 16.30
CA THR A 590 -0.90 29.91 17.59
C THR A 590 -0.82 31.12 18.54
N THR A 591 -0.54 30.90 19.82
CA THR A 591 -0.42 31.98 20.82
C THR A 591 0.91 31.88 21.58
N SER A 592 1.35 33.00 22.16
CA SER A 592 2.52 33.05 23.03
C SER A 592 2.17 32.88 24.52
N VAL A 593 0.89 32.79 24.88
CA VAL A 593 0.43 32.86 26.27
C VAL A 593 0.12 31.47 26.81
N GLU A 594 -0.72 30.71 26.11
CA GLU A 594 -1.16 29.39 26.54
C GLU A 594 -1.12 28.40 25.37
N SER A 595 -0.89 27.12 25.70
CA SER A 595 -0.94 26.04 24.72
C SER A 595 -2.39 25.66 24.43
N ARG A 596 -2.72 25.49 23.15
CA ARG A 596 -4.07 25.19 22.69
C ARG A 596 -4.25 23.73 22.32
N VAL A 597 -5.46 23.20 22.52
CA VAL A 597 -5.90 21.91 21.97
C VAL A 597 -7.12 22.08 21.09
N SER A 598 -7.25 21.22 20.09
CA SER A 598 -8.51 21.02 19.39
C SER A 598 -8.73 19.57 19.02
N VAL A 599 -9.99 19.14 18.99
CA VAL A 599 -10.37 17.75 18.68
C VAL A 599 -11.37 17.76 17.53
N PRO A 600 -10.90 17.80 16.26
CA PRO A 600 -11.76 17.60 15.10
C PRO A 600 -12.08 16.13 14.87
N ILE A 601 -13.33 15.89 14.50
CA ILE A 601 -13.87 14.64 14.00
C ILE A 601 -14.21 14.87 12.54
N PHE A 602 -13.48 14.22 11.64
CA PHE A 602 -13.70 14.29 10.20
C PHE A 602 -14.62 13.14 9.80
N ASN A 603 -15.80 13.49 9.31
CA ASN A 603 -16.72 12.56 8.67
C ASN A 603 -16.52 12.66 7.17
N ALA A 604 -16.11 11.54 6.58
CA ALA A 604 -15.74 11.47 5.18
C ALA A 604 -16.39 10.25 4.52
N PRO A 605 -16.50 10.26 3.17
CA PRO A 605 -16.98 9.09 2.46
C PRO A 605 -16.06 7.88 2.66
N LEU A 606 -16.61 6.67 2.49
CA LEU A 606 -15.78 5.46 2.47
C LEU A 606 -14.73 5.57 1.34
N PRO A 607 -13.52 5.03 1.50
CA PRO A 607 -12.48 5.12 0.45
C PRO A 607 -12.96 4.60 -0.92
N VAL A 608 -13.81 3.57 -0.92
CA VAL A 608 -14.38 2.96 -2.13
C VAL A 608 -15.61 3.69 -2.68
N ALA A 609 -16.14 4.68 -1.96
CA ALA A 609 -17.32 5.44 -2.38
C ALA A 609 -17.00 6.30 -3.61
N LYS A 610 -17.95 6.36 -4.53
CA LYS A 610 -17.92 7.33 -5.63
C LYS A 610 -18.54 8.64 -5.16
N ILE A 611 -17.83 9.74 -5.37
CA ILE A 611 -18.31 11.08 -5.07
C ILE A 611 -18.36 11.91 -6.35
N GLY A 612 -19.34 12.79 -6.43
CA GLY A 612 -19.59 13.67 -7.57
C GLY A 612 -20.84 14.50 -7.33
N PRO A 613 -21.16 15.44 -8.23
CA PRO A 613 -22.40 16.21 -8.15
C PRO A 613 -23.63 15.28 -8.17
N LEU A 614 -24.59 15.53 -7.28
CA LEU A 614 -25.83 14.74 -7.22
C LEU A 614 -26.60 14.89 -8.55
N PRO A 615 -27.04 13.78 -9.19
CA PRO A 615 -27.69 13.82 -10.50
C PRO A 615 -28.91 14.76 -10.57
N GLU A 616 -29.68 14.86 -9.49
CA GLU A 616 -30.86 15.72 -9.36
C GLU A 616 -30.48 17.21 -9.45
N LEU A 617 -29.36 17.58 -8.83
CA LEU A 617 -28.85 18.96 -8.87
C LEU A 617 -28.26 19.29 -10.23
N VAL A 618 -27.57 18.33 -10.88
CA VAL A 618 -27.07 18.52 -12.25
C VAL A 618 -28.22 18.66 -13.24
N ALA A 619 -29.29 17.86 -13.09
CA ALA A 619 -30.48 17.96 -13.92
C ALA A 619 -31.20 19.30 -13.75
N ARG A 620 -31.25 19.84 -12.52
CA ARG A 620 -31.85 21.14 -12.20
C ARG A 620 -31.00 22.31 -12.71
N ASP A 621 -29.70 22.29 -12.46
CA ASP A 621 -28.80 23.42 -12.69
C ASP A 621 -28.19 23.41 -14.10
N GLY A 622 -28.31 22.28 -14.82
CA GLY A 622 -27.89 22.12 -16.22
C GLY A 622 -26.37 22.04 -16.45
N VAL A 623 -25.56 22.09 -15.39
CA VAL A 623 -24.08 22.09 -15.48
C VAL A 623 -23.46 21.29 -14.34
N ALA A 624 -22.65 20.28 -14.66
CA ALA A 624 -21.75 19.64 -13.71
C ALA A 624 -20.46 20.47 -13.56
N ARG A 625 -20.11 20.87 -12.33
CA ARG A 625 -18.87 21.63 -12.03
C ARG A 625 -17.69 20.75 -11.64
N TYR A 626 -17.97 19.55 -11.15
CA TYR A 626 -17.00 18.59 -10.66
C TYR A 626 -17.24 17.22 -11.31
N ARG A 627 -16.17 16.45 -11.51
CA ARG A 627 -16.23 15.09 -12.07
C ARG A 627 -16.57 14.05 -10.99
N GLU A 628 -17.19 12.94 -11.39
CA GLU A 628 -17.32 11.77 -10.54
C GLU A 628 -15.95 11.08 -10.36
N LEU A 629 -15.59 10.74 -9.12
CA LEU A 629 -14.32 10.08 -8.78
C LEU A 629 -14.47 9.18 -7.55
N VAL A 630 -13.53 8.25 -7.37
CA VAL A 630 -13.45 7.43 -6.16
C VAL A 630 -12.80 8.25 -5.04
N PHE A 631 -13.39 8.26 -3.84
CA PHE A 631 -12.93 9.11 -2.75
C PHE A 631 -11.48 8.82 -2.33
N GLU A 632 -11.03 7.55 -2.41
CA GLU A 632 -9.62 7.19 -2.18
C GLU A 632 -8.65 7.93 -3.11
N ASP A 633 -9.02 8.19 -4.37
CA ASP A 633 -8.19 8.94 -5.30
C ASP A 633 -8.10 10.42 -4.90
N TYR A 634 -9.21 10.99 -4.41
CA TYR A 634 -9.23 12.34 -3.86
C TYR A 634 -8.34 12.46 -2.62
N MET A 635 -8.45 11.52 -1.67
CA MET A 635 -7.60 11.46 -0.49
C MET A 635 -6.12 11.35 -0.87
N ASN A 636 -5.79 10.49 -1.82
CA ASN A 636 -4.42 10.32 -2.29
C ASN A 636 -3.85 11.61 -2.92
N ASN A 637 -4.66 12.37 -3.66
CA ASN A 637 -4.26 13.69 -4.16
C ASN A 637 -4.12 14.71 -3.01
N PHE A 638 -5.07 14.72 -2.06
CA PHE A 638 -5.09 15.64 -0.91
C PHE A 638 -3.84 15.48 -0.02
N PHE A 639 -3.55 14.27 0.46
CA PHE A 639 -2.31 13.97 1.20
C PHE A 639 -1.07 13.89 0.30
N GLY A 640 -1.28 13.95 -1.02
CA GLY A 640 -0.27 13.98 -2.07
C GLY A 640 0.49 15.30 -2.13
N LYS A 641 -0.05 16.40 -1.59
CA LYS A 641 0.49 17.75 -1.68
C LYS A 641 0.50 18.42 -0.29
N SER A 642 1.17 19.57 -0.16
CA SER A 642 1.03 20.42 1.03
C SER A 642 -0.31 21.17 1.00
N HIS A 643 -0.78 21.62 2.16
CA HIS A 643 -1.96 22.49 2.24
C HIS A 643 -1.74 23.80 1.47
N GLU A 644 -2.68 24.15 0.59
CA GLU A 644 -2.67 25.41 -0.14
C GLU A 644 -4.10 25.81 -0.56
N GLY A 645 -4.88 26.30 0.42
CA GLY A 645 -6.25 26.73 0.22
C GLY A 645 -7.14 25.62 -0.33
N LYS A 646 -7.96 25.93 -1.34
CA LYS A 646 -8.88 25.00 -2.00
C LYS A 646 -8.27 24.25 -3.20
N LYS A 647 -6.95 24.28 -3.42
CA LYS A 647 -6.32 23.65 -4.61
C LYS A 647 -6.55 22.14 -4.72
N SER A 648 -6.92 21.46 -3.63
CA SER A 648 -7.31 20.05 -3.69
C SER A 648 -8.60 19.84 -4.50
N LEU A 649 -9.54 20.79 -4.45
CA LEU A 649 -10.78 20.75 -5.24
C LEU A 649 -10.52 20.91 -6.74
N ASP A 650 -9.39 21.51 -7.15
CA ASP A 650 -8.99 21.58 -8.56
C ASP A 650 -8.81 20.20 -9.19
N PHE A 651 -8.45 19.20 -8.38
CA PHE A 651 -8.38 17.81 -8.84
C PHE A 651 -9.76 17.24 -9.19
N ALA A 652 -10.83 17.74 -8.58
CA ALA A 652 -12.20 17.33 -8.88
C ALA A 652 -12.88 18.27 -9.89
N SER A 653 -12.37 19.49 -10.07
CA SER A 653 -12.92 20.52 -10.95
C SER A 653 -12.83 20.11 -12.43
N ILE A 654 -13.93 20.31 -13.16
CA ILE A 654 -13.95 20.13 -14.62
C ILE A 654 -13.21 21.29 -15.33
N PHE A 655 -13.12 22.46 -14.70
CA PHE A 655 -12.73 23.71 -15.36
C PHE A 655 -11.35 24.28 -14.98
N SER A 656 -10.69 23.79 -13.91
CA SER A 656 -9.44 24.41 -13.41
C SER A 656 -8.14 23.75 -13.88
N GLN A 657 -8.22 22.67 -14.65
CA GLN A 657 -7.08 22.27 -15.48
C GLN A 657 -7.12 23.14 -16.73
N MET A 658 -6.13 24.02 -16.91
CA MET A 658 -5.83 24.54 -18.24
C MET A 658 -5.66 23.32 -19.14
N ALA A 659 -6.65 23.07 -20.00
CA ALA A 659 -6.53 22.05 -21.03
C ALA A 659 -5.22 22.33 -21.76
N PRO A 660 -4.30 21.35 -21.86
CA PRO A 660 -3.15 21.51 -22.73
C PRO A 660 -3.67 21.91 -24.11
N SER A 661 -3.28 23.06 -24.64
CA SER A 661 -3.59 23.37 -26.03
C SER A 661 -2.69 22.48 -26.89
N PHE A 662 -3.24 21.37 -27.39
CA PHE A 662 -2.53 20.50 -28.31
C PHE A 662 -2.50 21.15 -29.69
N ASN A 663 -1.65 22.16 -29.85
CA ASN A 663 -1.56 22.98 -31.06
C ASN A 663 -0.94 22.24 -32.25
N ASP A 664 -0.42 21.03 -32.05
CA ASP A 664 0.07 20.14 -33.10
C ASP A 664 -0.14 18.65 -32.77
N GLU A 665 -0.26 17.82 -33.81
CA GLU A 665 -0.52 16.36 -33.72
C GLU A 665 0.57 15.59 -32.94
N ASN A 666 1.82 16.08 -32.96
CA ASN A 666 2.93 15.42 -32.28
C ASN A 666 2.87 15.58 -30.76
N SER A 667 2.43 16.75 -30.29
CA SER A 667 2.25 17.04 -28.86
C SER A 667 1.16 16.16 -28.25
N LEU A 668 0.04 15.98 -28.96
CA LEU A 668 -1.06 15.11 -28.57
C LEU A 668 -0.63 13.65 -28.53
N PHE A 669 0.06 13.18 -29.58
CA PHE A 669 0.57 11.82 -29.64
C PHE A 669 1.56 11.52 -28.51
N ASN A 670 2.50 12.43 -28.23
CA ASN A 670 3.47 12.24 -27.15
C ASN A 670 2.77 12.17 -25.77
N PHE A 671 1.84 13.07 -25.50
CA PHE A 671 1.08 13.10 -24.25
C PHE A 671 0.30 11.80 -24.01
N ILE A 672 -0.42 11.32 -25.03
CA ILE A 672 -1.29 10.14 -24.91
C ILE A 672 -0.47 8.85 -24.90
N VAL A 673 0.40 8.68 -25.89
CA VAL A 673 1.06 7.41 -26.22
C VAL A 673 2.41 7.28 -25.52
N LYS A 674 3.30 8.28 -25.61
CA LYS A 674 4.67 8.17 -25.07
C LYS A 674 4.73 8.39 -23.56
N GLU A 675 3.98 9.35 -23.05
CA GLU A 675 3.91 9.66 -21.62
C GLU A 675 2.95 8.74 -20.86
N GLY A 676 2.09 8.00 -21.58
CA GLY A 676 1.17 7.01 -21.02
C GLY A 676 -0.02 7.60 -20.28
N ASN A 677 -0.37 8.86 -20.55
CA ASN A 677 -1.58 9.46 -19.98
C ASN A 677 -2.84 8.77 -20.51
N GLY A 678 -2.80 8.26 -21.75
CA GLY A 678 -3.94 7.61 -22.39
C GLY A 678 -5.09 8.57 -22.72
N ILE A 679 -6.17 8.04 -23.30
CA ILE A 679 -7.40 8.79 -23.58
C ILE A 679 -8.06 9.23 -22.28
N LYS A 680 -7.97 8.42 -21.21
CA LYS A 680 -8.47 8.85 -19.91
C LYS A 680 -7.75 10.10 -19.42
N GLY A 681 -6.42 10.15 -19.54
CA GLY A 681 -5.63 11.33 -19.16
C GLY A 681 -5.96 12.56 -20.00
N LEU A 682 -6.31 12.36 -21.28
CA LEU A 682 -6.79 13.43 -22.17
C LEU A 682 -8.17 13.97 -21.73
N VAL A 683 -9.11 13.09 -21.37
CA VAL A 683 -10.41 13.52 -20.84
C VAL A 683 -10.24 14.21 -19.48
N ASP A 684 -9.38 13.65 -18.62
CA ASP A 684 -9.07 14.19 -17.30
C ASP A 684 -8.40 15.57 -17.36
N SER A 685 -7.83 15.96 -18.51
CA SER A 685 -7.19 17.27 -18.70
C SER A 685 -8.17 18.41 -19.00
N GLY A 686 -9.48 18.17 -19.01
CA GLY A 686 -10.49 19.21 -19.26
C GLY A 686 -10.69 19.54 -20.74
N LEU A 687 -10.57 18.53 -21.60
CA LEU A 687 -10.80 18.65 -23.05
C LEU A 687 -12.16 19.32 -23.35
N THR A 688 -12.19 20.29 -24.27
CA THR A 688 -13.42 21.00 -24.69
C THR A 688 -13.96 20.55 -26.04
N GLU A 689 -13.16 19.87 -26.86
CA GLU A 689 -13.53 19.34 -28.17
C GLU A 689 -12.73 18.07 -28.51
N VAL A 690 -13.28 17.18 -29.35
CA VAL A 690 -12.57 15.96 -29.78
C VAL A 690 -11.41 16.33 -30.71
N PRO A 691 -10.14 15.96 -30.41
CA PRO A 691 -9.03 16.32 -31.26
C PRO A 691 -9.12 15.67 -32.65
N GLY A 692 -8.62 16.36 -33.67
CA GLY A 692 -8.71 15.93 -35.07
C GLY A 692 -8.25 14.50 -35.34
N LEU A 693 -7.20 14.01 -34.68
CA LEU A 693 -6.71 12.62 -34.81
C LEU A 693 -7.74 11.55 -34.39
N TYR A 694 -8.71 11.90 -33.54
CA TYR A 694 -9.76 10.99 -33.05
C TYR A 694 -11.10 11.18 -33.78
N ILE A 695 -11.17 12.15 -34.69
CA ILE A 695 -12.35 12.37 -35.52
C ILE A 695 -12.32 11.34 -36.66
N GLN A 696 -13.32 10.45 -36.66
CA GLN A 696 -13.46 9.43 -37.68
C GLN A 696 -13.94 10.03 -39.01
N PRO A 697 -13.58 9.47 -40.18
CA PRO A 697 -14.12 9.87 -41.48
C PRO A 697 -15.65 9.77 -41.52
N PRO A 698 -16.38 10.64 -42.26
CA PRO A 698 -17.85 10.64 -42.28
C PRO A 698 -18.48 9.28 -42.64
N ASP A 699 -17.87 8.52 -43.56
CA ASP A 699 -18.29 7.18 -43.99
C ASP A 699 -18.14 6.11 -42.89
N LYS A 700 -17.37 6.39 -41.84
CA LYS A 700 -17.15 5.49 -40.70
C LYS A 700 -17.97 5.85 -39.46
N ARG A 701 -18.62 7.03 -39.45
CA ARG A 701 -19.48 7.48 -38.34
C ARG A 701 -20.84 6.80 -38.43
N ILE A 702 -21.45 6.50 -37.29
CA ILE A 702 -22.79 5.91 -37.23
C ILE A 702 -23.83 7.04 -37.14
N SER A 703 -24.91 6.94 -37.92
CA SER A 703 -26.06 7.84 -37.81
C SER A 703 -26.97 7.37 -36.67
N LYS A 704 -27.52 8.30 -35.87
CA LYS A 704 -28.56 7.98 -34.86
C LYS A 704 -29.79 7.26 -35.43
N GLN A 705 -29.98 7.26 -36.76
CA GLN A 705 -31.07 6.53 -37.42
C GLN A 705 -30.83 5.01 -37.53
N ASP A 706 -29.62 4.51 -37.25
CA ASP A 706 -29.27 3.09 -37.28
C ASP A 706 -29.54 2.37 -35.94
N GLU A 707 -30.12 3.06 -34.94
CA GLU A 707 -30.32 2.57 -33.56
C GLU A 707 -31.47 1.55 -33.39
N ALA A 708 -32.21 1.20 -34.44
CA ALA A 708 -33.58 0.68 -34.31
C ALA A 708 -33.77 -0.85 -34.29
N THR A 709 -32.75 -1.68 -34.51
CA THR A 709 -32.92 -3.14 -34.63
C THR A 709 -32.20 -3.91 -33.52
N SER A 710 -32.71 -3.81 -32.28
CA SER A 710 -32.33 -4.78 -31.24
C SER A 710 -32.99 -6.12 -31.54
N LEU A 711 -32.20 -7.17 -31.81
CA LEU A 711 -32.76 -8.52 -31.87
C LEU A 711 -33.07 -9.00 -30.44
N GLU A 712 -34.36 -9.17 -30.13
CA GLU A 712 -34.78 -9.92 -28.96
C GLU A 712 -34.34 -11.39 -29.10
N ASN A 713 -33.89 -12.01 -27.99
CA ASN A 713 -33.46 -13.41 -27.84
C ASN A 713 -32.07 -13.82 -28.41
N MET A 714 -31.00 -13.16 -27.97
CA MET A 714 -29.61 -13.64 -28.17
C MET A 714 -28.96 -14.28 -26.93
N THR A 715 -29.67 -14.34 -25.80
CA THR A 715 -29.15 -14.93 -24.55
C THR A 715 -29.55 -16.39 -24.44
N ILE A 716 -28.54 -17.26 -24.37
CA ILE A 716 -28.70 -18.71 -24.22
C ILE A 716 -28.45 -19.06 -22.75
N ASP A 717 -29.42 -19.72 -22.12
CA ASP A 717 -29.28 -20.24 -20.76
C ASP A 717 -28.49 -21.55 -20.78
N LEU A 718 -27.33 -21.58 -20.10
CA LEU A 718 -26.46 -22.77 -20.04
C LEU A 718 -26.76 -23.70 -18.85
N SER A 719 -27.74 -23.38 -18.00
CA SER A 719 -28.09 -24.22 -16.84
C SER A 719 -28.50 -25.65 -17.23
N GLU A 720 -29.15 -25.80 -18.38
CA GLU A 720 -29.62 -27.07 -18.92
C GLU A 720 -28.65 -27.72 -19.91
N LEU A 721 -27.43 -27.18 -20.07
CA LEU A 721 -26.44 -27.75 -21.00
C LEU A 721 -26.04 -29.17 -20.60
N ASP A 722 -25.95 -29.48 -19.31
CA ASP A 722 -25.73 -30.85 -18.80
C ASP A 722 -27.05 -31.53 -18.36
N GLY A 723 -28.20 -30.94 -18.71
CA GLY A 723 -29.54 -31.32 -18.29
C GLY A 723 -30.38 -32.02 -19.37
N PRO A 724 -31.67 -32.33 -19.10
CA PRO A 724 -32.58 -32.97 -20.04
C PRO A 724 -32.81 -32.20 -21.35
N ASN A 725 -32.56 -30.88 -21.36
CA ASN A 725 -32.71 -30.04 -22.56
C ASN A 725 -31.38 -29.81 -23.31
N HIS A 726 -30.33 -30.61 -23.08
CA HIS A 726 -29.01 -30.53 -23.72
C HIS A 726 -29.09 -30.22 -25.22
N ASP A 727 -29.86 -31.02 -25.98
CA ASP A 727 -29.93 -30.89 -27.44
C ASP A 727 -30.51 -29.55 -27.90
N GLN A 728 -31.47 -28.98 -27.14
CA GLN A 728 -32.06 -27.68 -27.46
C GLN A 728 -31.05 -26.54 -27.24
N VAL A 729 -30.31 -26.60 -26.13
CA VAL A 729 -29.25 -25.63 -25.82
C VAL A 729 -28.13 -25.71 -26.87
N VAL A 730 -27.71 -26.92 -27.25
CA VAL A 730 -26.70 -27.13 -28.31
C VAL A 730 -27.20 -26.60 -29.65
N GLN A 731 -28.45 -26.87 -30.03
CA GLN A 731 -29.02 -26.35 -31.27
C GLN A 731 -29.07 -24.82 -31.29
N ALA A 732 -29.41 -24.17 -30.17
CA ALA A 732 -29.39 -22.72 -30.06
C ALA A 732 -27.98 -22.15 -30.25
N ILE A 733 -26.96 -22.77 -29.63
CA ILE A 733 -25.56 -22.36 -29.79
C ILE A 733 -25.11 -22.52 -31.25
N VAL A 734 -25.39 -23.66 -31.87
CA VAL A 734 -25.05 -23.94 -33.27
C VAL A 734 -25.73 -22.94 -34.19
N HIS A 735 -27.03 -22.68 -34.00
CA HIS A 735 -27.77 -21.73 -34.81
C HIS A 735 -27.20 -20.31 -34.69
N ALA A 736 -26.86 -19.86 -33.48
CA ALA A 736 -26.27 -18.54 -33.28
C ALA A 736 -24.88 -18.42 -33.92
N ALA A 737 -24.05 -19.48 -33.82
CA ALA A 737 -22.73 -19.54 -34.46
C ALA A 737 -22.80 -19.58 -36.00
N GLU A 738 -23.82 -20.21 -36.57
CA GLU A 738 -24.04 -20.29 -38.04
C GLU A 738 -24.63 -19.02 -38.64
N THR A 739 -25.44 -18.27 -37.87
CA THR A 739 -26.16 -17.10 -38.38
C THR A 739 -25.40 -15.79 -38.17
N LEU A 740 -25.10 -15.46 -36.90
CA LEU A 740 -24.48 -14.18 -36.55
C LEU A 740 -23.01 -14.32 -36.16
N GLY A 741 -22.64 -15.44 -35.55
CA GLY A 741 -21.31 -15.58 -34.95
C GLY A 741 -21.14 -14.89 -33.60
N PHE A 742 -22.23 -14.33 -33.06
CA PHE A 742 -22.27 -13.64 -31.78
C PHE A 742 -23.52 -14.06 -31.01
N PHE A 743 -23.39 -14.30 -29.72
CA PHE A 743 -24.51 -14.55 -28.80
C PHE A 743 -24.10 -14.28 -27.35
N GLN A 744 -25.06 -14.20 -26.45
CA GLN A 744 -24.83 -14.08 -25.02
C GLN A 744 -25.13 -15.41 -24.33
N VAL A 745 -24.44 -15.70 -23.24
CA VAL A 745 -24.72 -16.85 -22.40
C VAL A 745 -25.00 -16.40 -20.97
N ALA A 746 -26.04 -16.94 -20.35
CA ALA A 746 -26.39 -16.74 -18.95
C ALA A 746 -26.27 -18.07 -18.19
N ASN A 747 -26.24 -18.00 -16.85
CA ASN A 747 -26.12 -19.18 -15.98
C ASN A 747 -24.92 -20.09 -16.32
N HIS A 748 -23.86 -19.52 -16.88
CA HIS A 748 -22.64 -20.20 -17.32
C HIS A 748 -21.74 -20.70 -16.16
N GLY A 749 -22.20 -20.59 -14.91
CA GLY A 749 -21.48 -21.10 -13.73
C GLY A 749 -20.27 -20.28 -13.25
N VAL A 750 -19.98 -19.12 -13.87
CA VAL A 750 -18.93 -18.21 -13.37
C VAL A 750 -19.54 -17.33 -12.28
N PRO A 751 -18.94 -17.22 -11.08
CA PRO A 751 -19.51 -16.42 -10.00
C PRO A 751 -19.68 -14.95 -10.37
N LEU A 752 -20.86 -14.38 -10.10
CA LEU A 752 -21.16 -12.96 -10.37
C LEU A 752 -20.18 -12.01 -9.66
N GLU A 753 -19.82 -12.31 -8.42
CA GLU A 753 -18.81 -11.55 -7.66
C GLU A 753 -17.47 -11.45 -8.37
N LEU A 754 -17.07 -12.50 -9.11
CA LEU A 754 -15.83 -12.51 -9.88
C LEU A 754 -15.95 -11.59 -11.09
N LEU A 755 -17.09 -11.61 -11.80
CA LEU A 755 -17.34 -10.71 -12.92
C LEU A 755 -17.31 -9.25 -12.48
N GLU A 756 -17.99 -8.91 -11.38
CA GLU A 756 -17.98 -7.56 -10.82
C GLU A 756 -16.58 -7.15 -10.35
N SER A 757 -15.84 -8.05 -9.70
CA SER A 757 -14.45 -7.80 -9.30
C SER A 757 -13.53 -7.48 -10.48
N LEU A 758 -13.77 -8.05 -11.68
CA LEU A 758 -12.98 -7.76 -12.88
C LEU A 758 -13.29 -6.38 -13.44
N LYS A 759 -14.57 -5.97 -13.45
CA LYS A 759 -14.98 -4.61 -13.85
C LYS A 759 -14.35 -3.57 -12.91
N VAL A 760 -14.45 -3.81 -11.59
CA VAL A 760 -13.81 -2.95 -10.57
C VAL A 760 -12.30 -2.90 -10.77
N ALA A 761 -11.65 -4.04 -11.03
CA ALA A 761 -10.22 -4.07 -11.29
C ALA A 761 -9.82 -3.28 -12.55
N ALA A 762 -10.61 -3.32 -13.61
CA ALA A 762 -10.40 -2.51 -14.80
C ALA A 762 -10.50 -1.02 -14.45
N HIS A 763 -11.61 -0.57 -13.86
CA HIS A 763 -11.77 0.83 -13.43
C HIS A 763 -10.63 1.29 -12.51
N SER A 764 -10.26 0.47 -11.52
CA SER A 764 -9.16 0.77 -10.60
C SER A 764 -7.82 0.90 -11.31
N PHE A 765 -7.51 0.03 -12.28
CA PHE A 765 -6.26 0.13 -13.05
C PHE A 765 -6.20 1.43 -13.85
N PHE A 766 -7.24 1.73 -14.65
CA PHE A 766 -7.23 2.91 -15.50
C PHE A 766 -7.32 4.22 -14.72
N GLY A 767 -7.91 4.19 -13.52
CA GLY A 767 -7.94 5.30 -12.55
C GLY A 767 -6.57 5.67 -11.95
N GLN A 768 -5.56 4.80 -12.04
CA GLN A 768 -4.24 5.10 -11.48
C GLN A 768 -3.54 6.26 -12.19
N PRO A 769 -2.68 7.02 -11.48
CA PRO A 769 -1.84 8.05 -12.09
C PRO A 769 -0.98 7.50 -13.24
N ALA A 770 -0.81 8.30 -14.30
CA ALA A 770 -0.04 7.91 -15.49
C ALA A 770 1.34 7.33 -15.16
N LYS A 771 2.06 7.90 -14.18
CA LYS A 771 3.37 7.39 -13.72
C LYS A 771 3.35 5.92 -13.24
N LYS A 772 2.24 5.46 -12.62
CA LYS A 772 2.09 4.07 -12.18
C LYS A 772 1.79 3.13 -13.35
N LYS A 773 1.05 3.61 -14.35
CA LYS A 773 0.73 2.85 -15.57
C LYS A 773 1.91 2.81 -16.55
N ALA A 774 2.78 3.83 -16.52
CA ALA A 774 3.89 4.03 -17.45
C ALA A 774 4.86 2.84 -17.51
N VAL A 775 5.03 2.10 -16.41
CA VAL A 775 5.90 0.90 -16.37
C VAL A 775 5.41 -0.23 -17.27
N TYR A 776 4.13 -0.21 -17.66
CA TYR A 776 3.51 -1.19 -18.54
C TYR A 776 3.43 -0.72 -19.99
N LEU A 777 3.90 0.49 -20.31
CA LEU A 777 3.80 1.02 -21.67
C LEU A 777 4.51 0.11 -22.67
N LYS A 778 3.87 -0.02 -23.84
CA LYS A 778 4.45 -0.67 -25.01
C LYS A 778 5.84 -0.10 -25.31
N GLY A 779 6.86 -0.96 -25.36
CA GLY A 779 8.25 -0.58 -25.61
C GLY A 779 9.05 -0.13 -24.37
N VAL A 780 8.41 0.09 -23.22
CA VAL A 780 9.08 0.40 -21.94
C VAL A 780 9.16 -0.84 -21.05
N ASN A 781 8.09 -1.65 -20.98
CA ASN A 781 8.05 -2.84 -20.14
C ASN A 781 9.05 -3.90 -20.64
N PRO A 782 10.03 -4.35 -19.83
CA PRO A 782 10.97 -5.40 -20.21
C PRO A 782 10.33 -6.79 -20.30
N SER A 783 9.11 -6.97 -19.76
CA SER A 783 8.36 -8.23 -19.84
C SER A 783 7.31 -8.19 -20.97
N PRO A 784 7.32 -9.16 -21.89
CA PRO A 784 6.34 -9.23 -22.98
C PRO A 784 4.95 -9.73 -22.51
N MET A 785 4.74 -9.94 -21.22
CA MET A 785 3.51 -10.57 -20.70
C MET A 785 2.38 -9.56 -20.38
N VAL A 786 2.70 -8.29 -20.19
CA VAL A 786 1.71 -7.24 -19.87
C VAL A 786 2.05 -5.97 -20.65
N GLU A 787 1.08 -5.40 -21.35
CA GLU A 787 1.27 -4.21 -22.18
C GLU A 787 0.10 -3.23 -22.00
N TYR A 788 0.40 -1.95 -21.80
CA TYR A 788 -0.57 -0.86 -21.71
C TYR A 788 -0.38 0.10 -22.88
N GLY A 789 -1.49 0.55 -23.47
CA GLY A 789 -1.51 1.49 -24.59
C GLY A 789 -2.91 1.96 -24.96
N THR A 790 -3.03 2.71 -26.05
CA THR A 790 -4.30 3.24 -26.57
C THR A 790 -4.70 2.62 -27.90
N SER A 791 -3.73 2.33 -28.76
CA SER A 791 -3.88 1.53 -29.98
C SER A 791 -2.78 0.47 -30.09
N PHE A 792 -3.05 -0.60 -30.84
CA PHE A 792 -2.07 -1.65 -31.11
C PHE A 792 -1.02 -1.22 -32.14
N ALA A 793 -1.40 -0.36 -33.10
CA ALA A 793 -0.55 0.13 -34.17
C ALA A 793 -0.87 1.60 -34.54
N PRO A 794 -0.74 2.55 -33.59
CA PRO A 794 -1.20 3.93 -33.78
C PRO A 794 -0.50 4.64 -34.95
N GLU A 795 0.74 4.27 -35.27
CA GLU A 795 1.51 4.87 -36.38
C GLU A 795 0.99 4.48 -37.78
N LYS A 796 0.15 3.44 -37.86
CA LYS A 796 -0.43 2.94 -39.12
C LYS A 796 -1.88 3.38 -39.33
N GLU A 797 -2.49 3.97 -38.30
CA GLU A 797 -3.90 4.38 -38.31
C GLU A 797 -4.04 5.83 -38.79
N LYS A 798 -5.00 6.08 -39.69
CA LYS A 798 -5.32 7.44 -40.16
C LYS A 798 -6.15 8.24 -39.14
N SER A 799 -6.92 7.55 -38.32
CA SER A 799 -7.74 8.09 -37.24
C SER A 799 -7.69 7.10 -36.08
N LEU A 800 -7.40 7.60 -34.88
CA LEU A 800 -7.15 6.78 -33.69
C LEU A 800 -8.46 6.35 -33.01
N GLU A 801 -8.36 5.27 -32.24
CA GLU A 801 -9.45 4.73 -31.42
C GLU A 801 -9.55 5.45 -30.05
N TRP A 802 -10.77 5.73 -29.60
CA TRP A 802 -11.06 6.34 -28.30
C TRP A 802 -11.13 5.26 -27.19
N LYS A 803 -9.98 4.67 -26.89
CA LYS A 803 -9.86 3.58 -25.92
C LYS A 803 -8.46 3.55 -25.30
N ASP A 804 -8.41 3.18 -24.02
CA ASP A 804 -7.20 2.68 -23.36
C ASP A 804 -7.31 1.17 -23.16
N TYR A 805 -6.20 0.42 -23.25
CA TYR A 805 -6.18 -1.00 -22.96
C TYR A 805 -4.97 -1.41 -22.12
N VAL A 806 -5.15 -2.47 -21.34
CA VAL A 806 -4.06 -3.28 -20.80
C VAL A 806 -4.25 -4.72 -21.26
N SER A 807 -3.26 -5.26 -21.96
CA SER A 807 -3.21 -6.63 -22.46
C SER A 807 -2.36 -7.49 -21.54
N MET A 808 -2.84 -8.71 -21.26
CA MET A 808 -2.17 -9.75 -20.48
C MET A 808 -2.13 -11.05 -21.30
N MET A 809 -1.53 -10.98 -22.49
CA MET A 809 -1.46 -12.02 -23.53
C MET A 809 -2.81 -12.45 -24.12
N VAL A 810 -3.65 -13.13 -23.34
CA VAL A 810 -4.95 -13.70 -23.79
C VAL A 810 -6.15 -12.99 -23.17
N VAL A 811 -5.95 -12.14 -22.17
CA VAL A 811 -7.00 -11.30 -21.58
C VAL A 811 -6.63 -9.85 -21.79
N ASN A 812 -7.56 -9.05 -22.31
CA ASN A 812 -7.43 -7.60 -22.28
C ASN A 812 -8.44 -7.00 -21.30
N MET A 813 -8.09 -5.86 -20.72
CA MET A 813 -9.06 -4.95 -20.15
C MET A 813 -9.05 -3.70 -21.02
N ASN A 814 -10.21 -3.35 -21.55
CA ASN A 814 -10.42 -2.16 -22.37
C ASN A 814 -11.22 -1.14 -21.56
N TYR A 815 -10.84 0.12 -21.66
CA TYR A 815 -11.49 1.25 -21.01
C TYR A 815 -11.79 2.34 -22.04
N TYR A 816 -13.02 2.79 -22.07
CA TYR A 816 -13.54 3.77 -23.01
C TYR A 816 -14.00 4.98 -22.20
N PRO A 817 -13.18 6.05 -22.10
CA PRO A 817 -13.58 7.27 -21.42
C PRO A 817 -14.83 7.89 -22.05
N ALA A 818 -15.65 8.58 -21.25
CA ALA A 818 -16.75 9.37 -21.79
C ALA A 818 -16.23 10.43 -22.78
N CYS A 819 -16.93 10.61 -23.90
CA CYS A 819 -16.54 11.51 -24.98
C CYS A 819 -17.57 12.62 -25.14
N LEU A 820 -17.15 13.89 -25.29
CA LEU A 820 -18.07 15.02 -25.50
C LEU A 820 -18.91 14.88 -26.77
N ASN A 821 -18.30 14.36 -27.84
CA ASN A 821 -18.91 14.18 -29.15
C ASN A 821 -18.72 12.73 -29.61
N PRO A 822 -19.44 11.76 -29.00
CA PRO A 822 -19.29 10.34 -29.32
C PRO A 822 -19.59 10.04 -30.80
N GLU A 823 -20.44 10.84 -31.45
CA GLU A 823 -20.78 10.75 -32.88
C GLU A 823 -19.61 11.05 -33.83
N LEU A 824 -18.57 11.75 -33.35
CA LEU A 824 -17.39 12.08 -34.14
C LEU A 824 -16.29 11.03 -34.01
N THR A 825 -16.36 10.13 -33.03
CA THR A 825 -15.28 9.18 -32.71
C THR A 825 -15.75 7.73 -32.69
N ILE A 826 -14.85 6.80 -32.40
CA ILE A 826 -15.17 5.38 -32.23
C ILE A 826 -14.29 4.78 -31.13
N GLY A 827 -14.86 3.89 -30.31
CA GLY A 827 -14.11 3.22 -29.25
C GLY A 827 -13.20 2.12 -29.79
N VAL A 828 -13.72 1.29 -30.70
CA VAL A 828 -12.93 0.31 -31.48
C VAL A 828 -13.47 0.27 -32.90
N GLY A 829 -12.57 0.33 -33.88
CA GLY A 829 -12.89 0.22 -35.31
C GLY A 829 -13.53 -1.12 -35.68
N CYS A 830 -14.06 -1.19 -36.91
CA CYS A 830 -14.64 -2.42 -37.46
C CYS A 830 -13.55 -3.50 -37.69
N HIS A 831 -13.71 -4.66 -37.05
CA HIS A 831 -12.80 -5.80 -37.18
C HIS A 831 -13.51 -7.15 -36.91
N SER A 832 -12.85 -8.26 -37.27
CA SER A 832 -13.13 -9.61 -36.76
C SER A 832 -11.98 -10.10 -35.87
N ASP A 833 -12.28 -11.06 -34.98
CA ASP A 833 -11.27 -11.62 -34.08
C ASP A 833 -10.48 -12.76 -34.75
N LEU A 834 -9.15 -12.71 -34.67
CA LEU A 834 -8.21 -13.73 -35.15
C LEU A 834 -8.48 -15.15 -34.61
N GLY A 835 -8.89 -15.25 -33.33
CA GLY A 835 -8.87 -16.50 -32.55
C GLY A 835 -9.92 -17.53 -32.96
N MET A 836 -10.14 -18.52 -32.10
CA MET A 836 -11.25 -19.47 -32.23
C MET A 836 -12.53 -18.89 -31.61
N LEU A 837 -12.42 -18.40 -30.37
CA LEU A 837 -13.53 -17.83 -29.61
C LEU A 837 -13.04 -16.63 -28.80
N THR A 838 -13.89 -15.63 -28.63
CA THR A 838 -13.71 -14.58 -27.62
C THR A 838 -14.84 -14.65 -26.61
N VAL A 839 -14.49 -14.71 -25.33
CA VAL A 839 -15.42 -14.60 -24.22
C VAL A 839 -15.31 -13.20 -23.64
N LEU A 840 -16.36 -12.42 -23.77
CA LEU A 840 -16.37 -10.99 -23.47
C LEU A 840 -17.29 -10.68 -22.28
N LEU A 841 -16.69 -10.16 -21.21
CA LEU A 841 -17.44 -9.47 -20.16
C LEU A 841 -17.60 -8.00 -20.53
N GLN A 842 -18.83 -7.49 -20.45
CA GLN A 842 -19.16 -6.07 -20.62
C GLN A 842 -19.84 -5.51 -19.37
N ASP A 843 -19.75 -4.20 -19.18
CA ASP A 843 -20.51 -3.48 -18.16
C ASP A 843 -21.95 -3.18 -18.62
N ASP A 844 -22.68 -2.43 -17.81
CA ASP A 844 -24.07 -2.03 -18.01
C ASP A 844 -24.27 -0.85 -18.99
N ILE A 845 -23.19 -0.31 -19.58
CA ILE A 845 -23.26 0.88 -20.44
C ILE A 845 -23.56 0.50 -21.91
N GLY A 846 -23.07 -0.65 -22.36
CA GLY A 846 -23.29 -1.12 -23.74
C GLY A 846 -22.42 -0.40 -24.77
N GLY A 847 -22.80 -0.44 -26.05
CA GLY A 847 -22.05 0.18 -27.15
C GLY A 847 -21.28 -0.80 -28.05
N LEU A 848 -21.44 -2.11 -27.84
CA LEU A 848 -20.97 -3.13 -28.78
C LEU A 848 -21.98 -3.28 -29.93
N TYR A 849 -21.49 -3.26 -31.17
CA TYR A 849 -22.28 -3.48 -32.38
C TYR A 849 -21.67 -4.58 -33.23
N VAL A 850 -22.53 -5.42 -33.81
CA VAL A 850 -22.16 -6.51 -34.71
C VAL A 850 -22.85 -6.31 -36.05
N LYS A 851 -22.12 -6.55 -37.15
CA LYS A 851 -22.64 -6.43 -38.51
C LYS A 851 -23.39 -7.72 -38.89
N LYS A 852 -24.66 -7.59 -39.31
CA LYS A 852 -25.51 -8.73 -39.72
C LYS A 852 -25.74 -8.76 -41.23
N GLY A 853 -25.49 -9.91 -41.83
CA GLY A 853 -25.85 -10.22 -43.22
C GLY A 853 -25.07 -9.41 -44.28
N GLU A 854 -25.46 -9.58 -45.54
CA GLU A 854 -24.85 -8.88 -46.70
C GLU A 854 -25.36 -7.43 -46.84
N ASN A 855 -26.46 -7.07 -46.17
CA ASN A 855 -27.07 -5.74 -46.22
C ASN A 855 -26.34 -4.68 -45.37
N GLU A 856 -25.18 -5.03 -44.79
CA GLU A 856 -24.33 -4.16 -43.98
C GLU A 856 -25.00 -3.51 -42.74
N GLU A 857 -26.08 -4.09 -42.24
CA GLU A 857 -26.81 -3.58 -41.08
C GLU A 857 -26.02 -3.82 -39.77
N TRP A 858 -25.98 -2.80 -38.91
CA TRP A 858 -25.31 -2.87 -37.61
C TRP A 858 -26.30 -3.05 -36.48
N ILE A 859 -26.08 -4.07 -35.66
CA ILE A 859 -26.98 -4.45 -34.57
C ILE A 859 -26.29 -4.25 -33.24
N GLN A 860 -26.96 -3.53 -32.33
CA GLN A 860 -26.47 -3.36 -30.98
C GLN A 860 -26.61 -4.66 -30.18
N ILE A 861 -25.57 -4.99 -29.41
CA ILE A 861 -25.60 -6.07 -28.43
C ILE A 861 -25.81 -5.43 -27.04
N PRO A 862 -27.05 -5.41 -26.52
CA PRO A 862 -27.33 -4.80 -25.22
C PRO A 862 -26.69 -5.64 -24.09
N PRO A 863 -26.12 -5.01 -23.06
CA PRO A 863 -25.64 -5.72 -21.88
C PRO A 863 -26.76 -6.45 -21.16
N VAL A 864 -26.51 -7.71 -20.80
CA VAL A 864 -27.38 -8.48 -19.91
C VAL A 864 -26.63 -8.74 -18.61
N HIS A 865 -27.24 -8.38 -17.48
CA HIS A 865 -26.61 -8.53 -16.18
C HIS A 865 -26.22 -9.98 -15.91
N GLY A 866 -24.96 -10.21 -15.55
CA GLY A 866 -24.41 -11.53 -15.27
C GLY A 866 -24.20 -12.42 -16.50
N ALA A 867 -24.46 -11.95 -17.72
CA ALA A 867 -24.19 -12.70 -18.94
C ALA A 867 -22.78 -12.44 -19.48
N LEU A 868 -22.27 -13.38 -20.27
CA LEU A 868 -21.04 -13.24 -21.05
C LEU A 868 -21.36 -13.28 -22.54
N VAL A 869 -20.65 -12.48 -23.33
CA VAL A 869 -20.80 -12.48 -24.78
C VAL A 869 -19.78 -13.42 -25.40
N ILE A 870 -20.24 -14.26 -26.33
CA ILE A 870 -19.41 -15.20 -27.07
C ILE A 870 -19.34 -14.72 -28.52
N ASN A 871 -18.13 -14.53 -29.02
CA ASN A 871 -17.83 -14.23 -30.42
C ASN A 871 -17.07 -15.41 -31.04
N ILE A 872 -17.48 -15.81 -32.24
CA ILE A 872 -16.75 -16.76 -33.08
C ILE A 872 -15.61 -16.01 -33.79
N GLY A 873 -14.39 -16.53 -33.71
CA GLY A 873 -13.24 -15.95 -34.39
C GLY A 873 -12.93 -16.61 -35.74
N ASP A 874 -12.06 -15.96 -36.50
CA ASP A 874 -11.63 -16.31 -37.85
C ASP A 874 -11.07 -17.74 -37.92
N SER A 875 -10.31 -18.17 -36.91
CA SER A 875 -9.75 -19.53 -36.87
C SER A 875 -10.82 -20.62 -36.79
N LEU A 876 -11.94 -20.36 -36.07
CA LEU A 876 -13.04 -21.33 -35.98
C LEU A 876 -13.91 -21.29 -37.23
N GLN A 877 -14.03 -20.14 -37.89
CA GLN A 877 -14.63 -20.06 -39.22
C GLN A 877 -13.83 -20.88 -40.24
N ILE A 878 -12.50 -20.76 -40.26
CA ILE A 878 -11.62 -21.56 -41.13
C ILE A 878 -11.78 -23.05 -40.83
N PHE A 879 -11.69 -23.43 -39.55
CA PHE A 879 -11.80 -24.82 -39.12
C PHE A 879 -13.14 -25.45 -39.49
N SER A 880 -14.23 -24.70 -39.37
CA SER A 880 -15.59 -25.13 -39.72
C SER A 880 -15.91 -25.05 -41.22
N ASN A 881 -14.91 -24.80 -42.08
CA ASN A 881 -15.07 -24.61 -43.52
C ASN A 881 -16.11 -23.52 -43.86
N GLY A 882 -16.20 -22.47 -43.04
CA GLY A 882 -17.11 -21.34 -43.24
C GLY A 882 -18.52 -21.55 -42.70
N ARG A 883 -18.77 -22.67 -42.00
CA ARG A 883 -20.08 -22.97 -41.42
C ARG A 883 -20.41 -22.08 -40.23
N TYR A 884 -19.48 -21.96 -39.28
CA TYR A 884 -19.57 -20.97 -38.21
C TYR A 884 -18.99 -19.65 -38.68
N LYS A 885 -19.69 -18.56 -38.41
CA LYS A 885 -19.36 -17.24 -38.92
C LYS A 885 -18.57 -16.48 -37.87
N SER A 886 -17.37 -16.02 -38.18
CA SER A 886 -16.79 -14.90 -37.45
C SER A 886 -17.57 -13.65 -37.79
N ALA A 887 -17.72 -12.71 -36.84
CA ALA A 887 -18.52 -11.50 -37.07
C ALA A 887 -17.65 -10.24 -37.12
N GLU A 888 -17.99 -9.33 -38.03
CA GLU A 888 -17.47 -7.97 -37.97
C GLU A 888 -18.19 -7.24 -36.83
N HIS A 889 -17.40 -6.62 -35.96
CA HIS A 889 -17.93 -5.89 -34.82
C HIS A 889 -17.14 -4.61 -34.57
N ARG A 890 -17.77 -3.67 -33.87
CA ARG A 890 -17.21 -2.37 -33.51
C ARG A 890 -17.77 -1.89 -32.17
N VAL A 891 -17.12 -0.90 -31.58
CA VAL A 891 -17.52 -0.36 -30.28
C VAL A 891 -17.66 1.14 -30.35
N LEU A 892 -18.82 1.66 -29.92
CA LEU A 892 -19.05 3.09 -29.72
C LEU A 892 -18.69 3.54 -28.31
N THR A 893 -18.41 4.83 -28.18
CA THR A 893 -18.25 5.51 -26.88
C THR A 893 -19.55 6.21 -26.51
N THR A 894 -19.68 6.60 -25.24
CA THR A 894 -20.85 7.37 -24.75
C THR A 894 -20.40 8.73 -24.22
N SER A 895 -21.32 9.68 -24.12
CA SER A 895 -21.05 10.99 -23.53
C SER A 895 -21.27 11.07 -22.03
N VAL A 896 -21.88 10.04 -21.43
CA VAL A 896 -22.37 10.10 -20.04
C VAL A 896 -21.47 9.34 -19.08
N LYS A 897 -21.06 8.11 -19.43
CA LYS A 897 -20.28 7.24 -18.55
C LYS A 897 -19.13 6.57 -19.29
N SER A 898 -18.04 6.33 -18.54
CA SER A 898 -16.91 5.56 -19.05
C SER A 898 -17.23 4.08 -19.03
N ARG A 899 -16.95 3.38 -20.13
CA ARG A 899 -17.23 1.96 -20.32
C ARG A 899 -16.00 1.09 -20.11
N VAL A 900 -16.18 -0.12 -19.59
CA VAL A 900 -15.17 -1.17 -19.54
C VAL A 900 -15.62 -2.45 -20.24
N SER A 901 -14.66 -3.18 -20.79
CA SER A 901 -14.89 -4.54 -21.27
C SER A 901 -13.65 -5.41 -21.09
N VAL A 902 -13.85 -6.71 -20.87
CA VAL A 902 -12.78 -7.67 -20.57
C VAL A 902 -12.91 -8.87 -21.51
N PRO A 903 -12.34 -8.82 -22.73
CA PRO A 903 -12.27 -9.97 -23.62
C PRO A 903 -11.18 -10.97 -23.19
N LEU A 904 -11.54 -12.24 -23.22
CA LEU A 904 -10.65 -13.40 -23.14
C LEU A 904 -10.61 -14.09 -24.51
N PHE A 905 -9.43 -14.09 -25.13
CA PHE A 905 -9.19 -14.69 -26.44
C PHE A 905 -8.75 -16.15 -26.30
N ILE A 906 -9.49 -17.05 -26.95
CA ILE A 906 -9.16 -18.46 -27.07
C ILE A 906 -8.62 -18.68 -28.48
N SER A 907 -7.33 -18.94 -28.61
CA SER A 907 -6.63 -19.00 -29.89
C SER A 907 -5.78 -20.27 -30.04
N PRO A 908 -5.51 -20.73 -31.27
CA PRO A 908 -4.52 -21.78 -31.51
C PRO A 908 -3.12 -21.38 -31.06
N LEU A 909 -2.26 -22.37 -30.83
CA LEU A 909 -0.83 -22.11 -30.62
C LEU A 909 -0.22 -21.51 -31.88
N ALA A 910 0.77 -20.63 -31.75
CA ALA A 910 1.43 -19.97 -32.89
C ALA A 910 1.95 -20.95 -33.95
N VAL A 911 2.39 -22.14 -33.54
CA VAL A 911 2.92 -23.18 -34.44
C VAL A 911 1.84 -24.12 -34.99
N ALA A 912 0.58 -23.96 -34.58
CA ALA A 912 -0.51 -24.82 -35.02
C ALA A 912 -0.86 -24.56 -36.48
N LYS A 913 -1.23 -25.63 -37.17
CA LYS A 913 -1.84 -25.58 -38.49
C LYS A 913 -3.34 -25.35 -38.32
N VAL A 914 -3.88 -24.36 -39.01
CA VAL A 914 -5.30 -24.02 -39.02
C VAL A 914 -5.79 -24.19 -40.45
N GLY A 915 -6.80 -25.03 -40.65
CA GLY A 915 -7.39 -25.35 -41.94
C GLY A 915 -8.75 -26.00 -41.73
N PRO A 916 -9.56 -26.15 -42.79
CA PRO A 916 -10.89 -26.75 -42.67
C PRO A 916 -10.79 -28.23 -42.29
N ALA A 917 -11.64 -28.68 -41.36
CA ALA A 917 -11.70 -30.08 -40.95
C ALA A 917 -12.00 -30.99 -42.15
N ALA A 918 -11.24 -32.08 -42.30
CA ALA A 918 -11.28 -32.94 -43.48
C ALA A 918 -12.68 -33.55 -43.71
N GLU A 919 -13.40 -33.87 -42.63
CA GLU A 919 -14.76 -34.42 -42.67
C GLU A 919 -15.78 -33.39 -43.20
N LEU A 920 -15.59 -32.11 -42.88
CA LEU A 920 -16.45 -31.03 -43.38
C LEU A 920 -16.16 -30.76 -44.86
N VAL A 921 -14.90 -30.77 -45.28
CA VAL A 921 -14.54 -30.65 -46.71
C VAL A 921 -15.09 -31.82 -47.52
N ALA A 922 -14.97 -33.05 -47.01
CA ALA A 922 -15.50 -34.24 -47.67
C ALA A 922 -17.03 -34.19 -47.81
N ARG A 923 -17.73 -33.62 -46.82
CA ARG A 923 -19.18 -33.46 -46.83
C ARG A 923 -19.63 -32.33 -47.76
N ASP A 924 -18.96 -31.19 -47.73
CA ASP A 924 -19.36 -29.99 -48.46
C ASP A 924 -18.87 -30.01 -49.94
N GLY A 925 -17.93 -30.89 -50.27
CA GLY A 925 -17.41 -31.11 -51.64
C GLY A 925 -16.42 -30.06 -52.14
N LEU A 926 -16.09 -29.05 -51.33
CA LEU A 926 -15.13 -27.99 -51.65
C LEU A 926 -14.50 -27.42 -50.37
N ALA A 927 -13.18 -27.20 -50.40
CA ALA A 927 -12.47 -26.44 -49.37
C ALA A 927 -12.60 -24.94 -49.66
N ARG A 928 -13.08 -24.16 -48.68
CA ARG A 928 -13.17 -22.69 -48.78
C ARG A 928 -11.92 -21.97 -48.31
N TYR A 929 -11.09 -22.67 -47.54
CA TYR A 929 -9.87 -22.12 -46.93
C TYR A 929 -8.71 -23.09 -47.11
N LYS A 930 -7.49 -22.56 -47.27
CA LYS A 930 -6.25 -23.34 -47.30
C LYS A 930 -5.70 -23.53 -45.89
N GLU A 931 -4.91 -24.58 -45.70
CA GLU A 931 -4.17 -24.77 -44.45
C GLU A 931 -3.07 -23.70 -44.30
N ILE A 932 -3.04 -23.05 -43.14
CA ILE A 932 -2.10 -21.98 -42.79
C ILE A 932 -1.42 -22.27 -41.44
N ILE A 933 -0.21 -21.75 -41.24
CA ILE A 933 0.42 -21.72 -39.91
C ILE A 933 -0.12 -20.50 -39.17
N PHE A 934 -0.63 -20.69 -37.96
CA PHE A 934 -1.31 -19.62 -37.21
C PHE A 934 -0.42 -18.39 -36.96
N ARG A 935 0.89 -18.57 -36.75
CA ARG A 935 1.86 -17.46 -36.64
C ARG A 935 1.90 -16.57 -37.88
N ASP A 936 1.83 -17.17 -39.07
CA ASP A 936 1.91 -16.41 -40.31
C ASP A 936 0.63 -15.61 -40.53
N TYR A 937 -0.51 -16.19 -40.13
CA TYR A 937 -1.79 -15.51 -40.08
C TYR A 937 -1.82 -14.35 -39.07
N MET A 938 -1.27 -14.54 -37.87
CA MET A 938 -1.09 -13.47 -36.88
C MET A 938 -0.23 -12.33 -37.43
N ASN A 939 0.90 -12.66 -38.06
CA ASN A 939 1.78 -11.66 -38.65
C ASN A 939 1.09 -10.86 -39.76
N ASN A 940 0.27 -11.51 -40.58
CA ASN A 940 -0.57 -10.82 -41.57
C ASN A 940 -1.63 -9.93 -40.91
N PHE A 941 -2.31 -10.44 -39.87
CA PHE A 941 -3.36 -9.73 -39.14
C PHE A 941 -2.86 -8.44 -38.46
N PHE A 942 -1.66 -8.48 -37.84
CA PHE A 942 -1.05 -7.31 -37.19
C PHE A 942 -0.14 -6.50 -38.13
N GLY A 943 0.04 -6.94 -39.39
CA GLY A 943 0.90 -6.31 -40.38
C GLY A 943 0.31 -5.02 -40.97
N GLU A 944 -1.00 -4.93 -41.08
CA GLU A 944 -1.76 -3.85 -41.71
C GLU A 944 -2.82 -3.29 -40.75
N ALA A 945 -3.40 -2.12 -41.06
CA ALA A 945 -4.54 -1.59 -40.31
C ALA A 945 -5.77 -2.50 -40.45
N HIS A 946 -6.55 -2.65 -39.38
CA HIS A 946 -7.76 -3.48 -39.40
C HIS A 946 -8.83 -2.89 -40.34
N VAL A 947 -9.31 -3.70 -41.28
CA VAL A 947 -10.39 -3.36 -42.21
C VAL A 947 -11.37 -4.54 -42.26
N GLY A 948 -12.30 -4.56 -41.30
CA GLY A 948 -13.34 -5.58 -41.23
C GLY A 948 -12.75 -7.00 -41.22
N LYS A 949 -13.21 -7.83 -42.17
CA LYS A 949 -12.80 -9.24 -42.34
C LYS A 949 -11.67 -9.49 -43.33
N LYS A 950 -10.99 -8.45 -43.82
CA LYS A 950 -9.96 -8.59 -44.87
C LYS A 950 -8.80 -9.53 -44.49
N SER A 951 -8.57 -9.75 -43.20
CA SER A 951 -7.61 -10.74 -42.71
C SER A 951 -7.91 -12.16 -43.22
N LEU A 952 -9.18 -12.54 -43.36
CA LEU A 952 -9.58 -13.87 -43.83
C LEU A 952 -9.13 -14.18 -45.25
N ASP A 953 -8.95 -13.16 -46.12
CA ASP A 953 -8.48 -13.34 -47.50
C ASP A 953 -7.12 -14.03 -47.57
N PHE A 954 -6.30 -13.90 -46.51
CA PHE A 954 -5.02 -14.60 -46.42
C PHE A 954 -5.19 -16.13 -46.41
N ALA A 955 -6.28 -16.63 -45.82
CA ALA A 955 -6.59 -18.05 -45.69
C ALA A 955 -7.61 -18.55 -46.73
N SER A 956 -8.36 -17.66 -47.38
CA SER A 956 -9.31 -18.03 -48.44
C SER A 956 -8.61 -18.66 -49.67
N ILE A 957 -9.35 -19.53 -50.38
CA ILE A 957 -8.94 -20.14 -51.66
C ILE A 957 -9.50 -19.35 -52.84
#